data_AF-A0A957BA08-F1
#
_entry.id   AF-A0A957BA08-F1
#
_cell.length_a   1.000
_cell.length_b   1.000
_cell.length_c   1.000
_cell.angle_alpha   90.00
_cell.angle_beta   90.00
_cell.angle_gamma   90.00
#
_symmetry.space_group_name_H-M   'P 1'
#
loop_
_entity.id
_entity.type
_entity.pdbx_description
1 polymer ?
#
loop_
_entity_poly.entity_id
_entity_poly.type
_entity_poly.pdbx_seq_one_letter_code
_entity_poly.pdbx_strand_id
1 'polypeptide(L)'
;WYGLVQSYDIDLSYPIDETIKRDIILNALEVSDYIGITSNRFYDTLSRNPIRWPMSNRYYEALFNGELGFDLVEVRHEQYEFGPLSVSDQYLPTFNSPQWLNELEADEAFHVYDHPTVFIFKKRADYDQARVVQILNEASIVRVEQAYAQPGELGAAVGNVVYWSSLDADEAPTALMQRPQSSEINEQGGTWSQRFDSNSILNTNEVVGVIGWWLLLFVIGLITWPLLYTAFPTLADRGYAFAKIVGLLILAWVAWMLGSVGVLAWSQGGLFVLLLLLTLTSAWFAWRQRESMIAYIRAHWSRILWIEILTIILFVAFIGVRLTNPDLWHFAKGGEKPMDFAYFNAVLRSTVFPAYDPWYAGGYINYYYFGFVVVGSPVLMLKLVPAFAYNLIVPTLFALTGIGAFSVAFNIVAALRDRRRNAEDDADEPSPTRQASPWLAGIVALLLCVVVGNLDTVRVLVNGIATMGGYQQYDSIESYYREQYLEQFGIRQDTSGALVLPVDQEVELVNRLNSANIVDRLSYEINQGVNLLVGFSTGLGKLSEGQPLLIGSDRWYWGPSRVLNEFPVSSGNAITEMPYFTFLYGDLHAHMINMPVILFALLFVFNEVLLADSRTRKILDRALAIGLGALAIGLMTAINTWDWPSFMVFGAVGLGYAWWLRWRNITRHSLVDMFFTIGGFLFFARFVAIAHTSWYAAVYQSVELYQGRKTPLWAYFDIHGLFLLLIVSLLIWETGRWFRSVHVKALRGKGIWISVGALVAGVLTAVALIMMAMGYQVAIIVIPLIIWIVALFFRPGQSRVMQVVLVMAGFALALSLAVEIVTVTGDIGRQNTVFKFYMQIWLIFSVVGGAAFAWLFTSSDRWRAGLRFIWYLPLMVLFVIAAMFPITATRARALDRYSPSAGLYHSVLPEQTLQEIADYYFVTPQWLREINNLPEDAEPTAGETMTIIPPSELETPATTLDGLSYMQYAVHHPLNSEAAVLINLEHDYNIIRWLQENAVGSPVIIEGRNPASEYTWTGRIAINTGLPSVLGWNFHQRQQRTFDPLPTMVQLREGNINYFYDTADIAGAVNILRTYDVKYIILSTYERIWSTPQGLAKFDVMVEMGLLNKIEIDSNAFIYETNPQTMADFALAQNALFDVLRLSLTTQFNPAAIDDATLGIVIDQTLQGLGKTQEDILSEAVDTLRRLNAQYIAIPEPLIEQTEPQVAYFVRVLAEQGVLTEPKINAGTILYHVDTSAWN
;
A
#
# COMPACT_ATOMS: atom_id res chain seq x y z
N TRP A 1 -5.59 -54.72 31.34
CA TRP A 1 -6.04 -53.86 30.24
C TRP A 1 -5.15 -53.97 29.01
N TYR A 2 -3.81 -53.84 29.12
CA TYR A 2 -2.84 -53.97 27.99
C TYR A 2 -2.83 -55.29 27.18
N GLY A 3 -3.66 -56.29 27.53
CA GLY A 3 -3.85 -57.52 26.75
C GLY A 3 -5.32 -57.80 26.38
N LEU A 4 -6.23 -56.86 26.63
CA LEU A 4 -7.66 -56.93 26.29
C LEU A 4 -8.07 -55.92 25.22
N VAL A 5 -7.23 -54.91 24.97
CA VAL A 5 -7.45 -53.85 23.97
C VAL A 5 -6.14 -53.69 23.21
N GLN A 6 -6.19 -53.79 21.88
CA GLN A 6 -5.07 -53.45 21.00
C GLN A 6 -5.24 -51.97 20.64
N SER A 7 -4.37 -51.12 21.17
CA SER A 7 -4.41 -49.68 20.94
C SER A 7 -3.57 -49.30 19.72
N TYR A 8 -4.15 -48.50 18.83
CA TYR A 8 -3.45 -47.82 17.73
C TYR A 8 -3.45 -46.32 18.02
N ASP A 9 -2.26 -45.71 18.10
CA ASP A 9 -2.15 -44.27 18.26
C ASP A 9 -2.26 -43.60 16.89
N ILE A 10 -3.25 -42.70 16.73
CA ILE A 10 -3.51 -41.97 15.48
C ILE A 10 -2.51 -40.80 15.28
N ASP A 11 -1.55 -40.61 16.21
CA ASP A 11 -0.57 -39.50 16.27
C ASP A 11 -1.03 -38.19 15.62
N LEU A 12 -2.16 -37.68 16.10
CA LEU A 12 -2.70 -36.40 15.64
C LEU A 12 -1.79 -35.22 16.01
N SER A 13 -0.79 -35.45 16.87
CA SER A 13 0.24 -34.51 17.28
C SER A 13 1.36 -34.33 16.24
N TYR A 14 1.39 -35.17 15.20
CA TYR A 14 2.33 -35.05 14.10
C TYR A 14 2.33 -33.61 13.55
N PRO A 15 3.52 -32.98 13.39
CA PRO A 15 3.64 -31.52 13.42
C PRO A 15 2.93 -30.77 12.28
N ILE A 16 2.53 -31.44 11.20
CA ILE A 16 1.80 -30.85 10.07
C ILE A 16 0.96 -31.93 9.36
N ASP A 17 -0.11 -31.56 8.68
CA ASP A 17 -0.89 -32.51 7.88
C ASP A 17 -0.17 -32.83 6.56
N GLU A 18 0.18 -34.11 6.36
CA GLU A 18 0.83 -34.64 5.15
C GLU A 18 0.34 -36.08 4.87
N THR A 19 0.72 -36.63 3.71
CA THR A 19 0.26 -37.96 3.25
C THR A 19 0.48 -39.06 4.28
N ILE A 20 1.64 -39.07 4.95
CA ILE A 20 1.96 -40.06 5.99
C ILE A 20 0.92 -40.02 7.13
N LYS A 21 0.54 -38.83 7.58
CA LYS A 21 -0.46 -38.65 8.65
C LYS A 21 -1.85 -39.10 8.19
N ARG A 22 -2.23 -38.79 6.95
CA ARG A 22 -3.50 -39.25 6.36
C ARG A 22 -3.55 -40.78 6.31
N ASP A 23 -2.49 -41.42 5.86
CA ASP A 23 -2.43 -42.88 5.72
C ASP A 23 -2.48 -43.57 7.09
N ILE A 24 -1.86 -42.96 8.12
CA ILE A 24 -2.00 -43.41 9.53
C ILE A 24 -3.45 -43.31 10.00
N ILE A 25 -4.12 -42.19 9.74
CA ILE A 25 -5.55 -42.00 10.10
C ILE A 25 -6.43 -43.03 9.38
N LEU A 26 -6.27 -43.18 8.07
CA LEU A 26 -7.06 -44.10 7.25
C LEU A 26 -6.92 -45.55 7.73
N ASN A 27 -5.68 -46.01 7.90
CA ASN A 27 -5.39 -47.36 8.41
C ASN A 27 -5.98 -47.56 9.82
N ALA A 28 -5.81 -46.58 10.72
CA ALA A 28 -6.36 -46.66 12.07
C ALA A 28 -7.90 -46.74 12.06
N LEU A 29 -8.57 -45.94 11.22
CA LEU A 29 -10.02 -45.98 11.07
C LEU A 29 -10.51 -47.31 10.48
N GLU A 30 -9.78 -47.89 9.53
CA GLU A 30 -10.13 -49.18 8.91
C GLU A 30 -10.07 -50.34 9.91
N VAL A 31 -9.03 -50.41 10.74
CA VAL A 31 -8.80 -51.56 11.66
C VAL A 31 -9.44 -51.41 13.05
N SER A 32 -9.83 -50.21 13.47
CA SER A 32 -10.32 -49.96 14.84
C SER A 32 -11.83 -50.15 15.01
N ASP A 33 -12.27 -50.84 16.06
CA ASP A 33 -13.70 -50.96 16.41
C ASP A 33 -14.23 -49.74 17.20
N TYR A 34 -13.35 -49.08 17.96
CA TYR A 34 -13.66 -47.92 18.79
C TYR A 34 -12.58 -46.85 18.65
N ILE A 35 -12.98 -45.58 18.77
CA ILE A 35 -12.08 -44.42 18.85
C ILE A 35 -12.29 -43.76 20.20
N GLY A 36 -11.21 -43.50 20.93
CA GLY A 36 -11.23 -42.78 22.20
C GLY A 36 -10.50 -41.45 22.09
N ILE A 37 -11.17 -40.35 22.44
CA ILE A 37 -10.55 -39.04 22.65
C ILE A 37 -10.47 -38.83 24.15
N THR A 38 -9.26 -38.73 24.72
CA THR A 38 -9.05 -38.73 26.18
C THR A 38 -9.04 -37.34 26.82
N SER A 39 -8.95 -36.29 26.03
CA SER A 39 -9.06 -34.89 26.45
C SER A 39 -9.36 -34.01 25.24
N ASN A 40 -9.79 -32.77 25.48
CA ASN A 40 -10.00 -31.78 24.42
C ASN A 40 -8.72 -31.18 23.84
N ARG A 41 -7.55 -31.50 24.41
CA ARG A 41 -6.24 -30.91 24.06
C ARG A 41 -6.00 -30.78 22.56
N PHE A 42 -6.20 -31.87 21.81
CA PHE A 42 -5.84 -31.88 20.39
C PHE A 42 -6.89 -31.23 19.50
N TYR A 43 -8.17 -31.60 19.59
CA TYR A 43 -9.16 -30.99 18.70
C TYR A 43 -9.36 -29.50 18.99
N ASP A 44 -9.20 -29.04 20.23
CA ASP A 44 -9.27 -27.61 20.55
C ASP A 44 -8.01 -26.89 20.04
N THR A 45 -6.80 -27.35 20.42
CA THR A 45 -5.55 -26.67 20.02
C THR A 45 -5.35 -26.63 18.50
N LEU A 46 -5.66 -27.73 17.80
CA LEU A 46 -5.49 -27.80 16.34
C LEU A 46 -6.50 -26.89 15.59
N SER A 47 -7.70 -26.67 16.16
CA SER A 47 -8.71 -25.78 15.58
C SER A 47 -8.32 -24.30 15.62
N ARG A 48 -7.41 -23.92 16.54
CA ARG A 48 -6.89 -22.54 16.66
C ARG A 48 -5.89 -22.17 15.56
N ASN A 49 -5.33 -23.16 14.85
CA ASN A 49 -4.40 -22.94 13.74
C ASN A 49 -4.81 -23.79 12.52
N PRO A 50 -5.93 -23.45 11.87
CA PRO A 50 -6.55 -24.30 10.86
C PRO A 50 -5.72 -24.42 9.58
N ILE A 51 -4.84 -23.47 9.29
CA ILE A 51 -3.98 -23.50 8.11
C ILE A 51 -2.83 -24.52 8.23
N ARG A 52 -2.44 -24.86 9.46
CA ARG A 52 -1.41 -25.87 9.74
C ARG A 52 -1.98 -27.29 9.77
N TRP A 53 -3.25 -27.44 10.19
CA TRP A 53 -3.90 -28.73 10.38
C TRP A 53 -5.31 -28.82 9.74
N PRO A 54 -5.47 -28.50 8.45
CA PRO A 54 -6.78 -28.49 7.81
C PRO A 54 -7.43 -29.88 7.75
N MET A 55 -6.67 -30.94 7.48
CA MET A 55 -7.17 -32.31 7.39
C MET A 55 -7.51 -32.86 8.78
N SER A 56 -6.69 -32.57 9.79
CA SER A 56 -6.98 -32.98 11.18
C SER A 56 -8.25 -32.31 11.71
N ASN A 57 -8.48 -31.03 11.37
CA ASN A 57 -9.71 -30.35 11.74
C ASN A 57 -10.92 -30.93 11.01
N ARG A 58 -10.79 -31.23 9.71
CA ARG A 58 -11.85 -31.91 8.95
C ARG A 58 -12.15 -33.31 9.48
N TYR A 59 -11.12 -34.06 9.88
CA TYR A 59 -11.26 -35.35 10.55
C TYR A 59 -12.12 -35.25 11.81
N TYR A 60 -11.82 -34.31 12.71
CA TYR A 60 -12.59 -34.15 13.94
C TYR A 60 -14.02 -33.70 13.67
N GLU A 61 -14.23 -32.73 12.77
CA GLU A 61 -15.56 -32.27 12.38
C GLU A 61 -16.42 -33.45 11.87
N ALA A 62 -15.89 -34.21 10.91
CA ALA A 62 -16.58 -35.37 10.35
C ALA A 62 -16.81 -36.50 11.38
N LEU A 63 -15.88 -36.69 12.33
CA LEU A 63 -16.03 -37.65 13.42
C LEU A 63 -17.19 -37.25 14.34
N PHE A 64 -17.23 -35.99 14.79
CA PHE A 64 -18.29 -35.50 15.67
C PHE A 64 -19.66 -35.45 14.97
N ASN A 65 -19.70 -35.23 13.65
CA ASN A 65 -20.92 -35.29 12.84
C ASN A 65 -21.37 -36.73 12.49
N GLY A 66 -20.55 -37.75 12.79
CA GLY A 66 -20.83 -39.15 12.45
C GLY A 66 -20.68 -39.50 10.96
N GLU A 67 -20.06 -38.62 10.18
CA GLU A 67 -19.82 -38.76 8.74
C GLU A 67 -18.78 -39.84 8.43
N LEU A 68 -17.84 -40.09 9.35
CA LEU A 68 -16.78 -41.10 9.20
C LEU A 68 -17.23 -42.56 9.41
N GLY A 69 -18.51 -42.81 9.66
CA GLY A 69 -18.99 -44.17 9.96
C GLY A 69 -18.83 -44.59 11.42
N PHE A 70 -18.71 -43.63 12.34
CA PHE A 70 -18.59 -43.87 13.78
C PHE A 70 -19.67 -43.11 14.55
N ASP A 71 -20.31 -43.76 15.51
CA ASP A 71 -21.30 -43.15 16.38
C ASP A 71 -20.69 -42.83 17.75
N LEU A 72 -20.97 -41.64 18.27
CA LEU A 72 -20.60 -41.27 19.64
C LEU A 72 -21.45 -42.09 20.62
N VAL A 73 -20.80 -42.97 21.41
CA VAL A 73 -21.47 -43.90 22.34
C VAL A 73 -21.30 -43.56 23.81
N GLU A 74 -20.28 -42.76 24.16
CA GLU A 74 -20.06 -42.31 25.55
C GLU A 74 -19.37 -40.94 25.57
N VAL A 75 -19.79 -40.07 26.51
CA VAL A 75 -19.09 -38.83 26.88
C VAL A 75 -18.90 -38.85 28.40
N ARG A 76 -17.68 -38.61 28.87
CA ARG A 76 -17.35 -38.45 30.29
C ARG A 76 -16.67 -37.11 30.48
N HIS A 77 -17.23 -36.27 31.34
CA HIS A 77 -16.62 -35.00 31.71
C HIS A 77 -16.91 -34.73 33.17
N GLU A 78 -15.98 -34.04 33.82
CA GLU A 78 -16.15 -33.50 35.18
C GLU A 78 -16.52 -32.02 35.03
N GLN A 79 -17.56 -31.55 35.72
CA GLN A 79 -17.95 -30.14 35.71
C GLN A 79 -17.60 -29.49 37.03
N TYR A 80 -17.40 -28.17 37.03
CA TYR A 80 -17.25 -27.45 38.27
C TYR A 80 -18.57 -27.46 39.06
N GLU A 81 -18.59 -28.15 40.19
CA GLU A 81 -19.75 -28.23 41.08
C GLU A 81 -19.57 -27.35 42.33
N PHE A 82 -20.47 -26.37 42.50
CA PHE A 82 -20.64 -25.62 43.74
C PHE A 82 -21.98 -25.98 44.41
N GLY A 83 -21.98 -27.04 45.21
CA GLY A 83 -23.21 -27.58 45.80
C GLY A 83 -24.12 -28.14 44.69
N PRO A 84 -25.40 -27.72 44.59
CA PRO A 84 -26.29 -28.18 43.51
C PRO A 84 -26.10 -27.44 42.17
N LEU A 85 -25.22 -26.44 42.11
CA LEU A 85 -24.92 -25.67 40.90
C LEU A 85 -23.74 -26.32 40.18
N SER A 86 -24.02 -26.99 39.06
CA SER A 86 -23.00 -27.39 38.09
C SER A 86 -22.84 -26.28 37.05
N VAL A 87 -21.60 -25.85 36.82
CA VAL A 87 -21.22 -24.92 35.76
C VAL A 87 -20.24 -25.65 34.84
N SER A 88 -20.61 -25.79 33.56
CA SER A 88 -19.67 -26.27 32.55
C SER A 88 -18.54 -25.26 32.42
N ASP A 89 -17.30 -25.69 32.59
CA ASP A 89 -16.09 -24.90 32.43
C ASP A 89 -15.48 -25.02 31.02
N GLN A 90 -16.14 -25.77 30.13
CA GLN A 90 -15.75 -26.10 28.77
C GLN A 90 -16.90 -25.93 27.78
N TYR A 91 -16.55 -25.55 26.55
CA TYR A 91 -17.36 -25.61 25.35
C TYR A 91 -17.08 -26.93 24.61
N LEU A 92 -18.06 -27.84 24.58
CA LEU A 92 -17.90 -29.12 23.90
C LEU A 92 -18.55 -29.09 22.50
N PRO A 93 -17.91 -29.69 21.48
CA PRO A 93 -18.44 -29.76 20.11
C PRO A 93 -19.77 -30.55 20.00
N THR A 94 -20.15 -31.27 21.04
CA THR A 94 -21.41 -32.03 21.13
C THR A 94 -22.58 -31.21 21.70
N PHE A 95 -22.33 -29.99 22.20
CA PHE A 95 -23.36 -29.13 22.74
C PHE A 95 -23.60 -27.91 21.86
N ASN A 96 -24.87 -27.64 21.57
CA ASN A 96 -25.27 -26.43 20.86
C ASN A 96 -25.41 -25.30 21.89
N SER A 97 -24.30 -24.64 22.23
CA SER A 97 -24.27 -23.51 23.16
C SER A 97 -23.91 -22.19 22.44
N PRO A 98 -24.39 -21.02 22.94
CA PRO A 98 -24.07 -19.75 22.30
C PRO A 98 -22.56 -19.49 22.26
N GLN A 99 -22.04 -19.04 21.12
CA GLN A 99 -20.60 -18.84 20.88
C GLN A 99 -19.89 -17.96 21.92
N TRP A 100 -20.59 -17.03 22.58
CA TRP A 100 -20.02 -16.18 23.63
C TRP A 100 -19.65 -16.95 24.91
N LEU A 101 -20.19 -18.14 25.14
CA LEU A 101 -19.78 -19.00 26.26
C LEU A 101 -18.32 -19.47 26.10
N ASN A 102 -17.85 -19.58 24.85
CA ASN A 102 -16.47 -19.95 24.52
C ASN A 102 -15.45 -18.93 25.07
N GLU A 103 -15.84 -17.65 25.12
CA GLU A 103 -15.01 -16.56 25.67
C GLU A 103 -14.87 -16.61 27.20
N LEU A 104 -15.60 -17.51 27.87
CA LEU A 104 -15.58 -17.73 29.31
C LEU A 104 -15.01 -19.10 29.69
N GLU A 105 -14.40 -19.83 28.75
CA GLU A 105 -13.73 -21.09 29.04
C GLU A 105 -12.62 -20.92 30.08
N ALA A 106 -12.45 -21.93 30.92
CA ALA A 106 -11.34 -21.98 31.86
C ALA A 106 -10.00 -22.10 31.11
N ASP A 107 -8.90 -21.69 31.76
CA ASP A 107 -7.54 -21.83 31.23
C ASP A 107 -7.23 -23.30 30.84
N GLU A 108 -6.39 -23.50 29.81
CA GLU A 108 -6.00 -24.83 29.30
C GLU A 108 -5.52 -25.77 30.41
N ALA A 109 -4.79 -25.25 31.40
CA ALA A 109 -4.31 -26.04 32.53
C ALA A 109 -5.45 -26.72 33.30
N PHE A 110 -6.63 -26.11 33.34
CA PHE A 110 -7.79 -26.59 34.09
C PHE A 110 -8.59 -27.62 33.30
N HIS A 111 -8.98 -27.29 32.06
CA HIS A 111 -9.86 -28.16 31.29
C HIS A 111 -9.13 -29.33 30.61
N VAL A 112 -7.84 -29.21 30.29
CA VAL A 112 -7.07 -30.31 29.66
C VAL A 112 -6.57 -31.32 30.69
N TYR A 113 -6.11 -30.86 31.85
CA TYR A 113 -5.40 -31.71 32.83
C TYR A 113 -6.23 -32.06 34.06
N ASP A 114 -7.02 -31.13 34.58
CA ASP A 114 -7.81 -31.33 35.81
C ASP A 114 -9.19 -31.94 35.48
N HIS A 115 -9.89 -31.36 34.50
CA HIS A 115 -11.25 -31.77 34.10
C HIS A 115 -11.35 -32.22 32.63
N PRO A 116 -10.56 -33.19 32.15
CA PRO A 116 -10.61 -33.59 30.74
C PRO A 116 -11.96 -34.19 30.35
N THR A 117 -12.47 -33.78 29.20
CA THR A 117 -13.59 -34.45 28.55
C THR A 117 -13.13 -35.62 27.70
N VAL A 118 -13.67 -36.81 27.96
CA VAL A 118 -13.42 -38.06 27.23
C VAL A 118 -14.61 -38.39 26.33
N PHE A 119 -14.34 -38.68 25.05
CA PHE A 119 -15.33 -39.17 24.08
C PHE A 119 -14.98 -40.60 23.64
N ILE A 120 -15.99 -41.45 23.50
CA ILE A 120 -15.82 -42.80 22.92
C ILE A 120 -16.78 -42.95 21.75
N PHE A 121 -16.24 -43.28 20.59
CA PHE A 121 -16.99 -43.57 19.38
C PHE A 121 -16.89 -45.04 19.02
N LYS A 122 -17.95 -45.59 18.41
CA LYS A 122 -18.02 -46.99 17.94
C LYS A 122 -18.24 -47.04 16.43
N LYS A 123 -17.49 -47.89 15.73
CA LYS A 123 -17.64 -48.11 14.29
C LYS A 123 -19.03 -48.70 13.96
N ARG A 124 -19.66 -48.18 12.91
CA ARG A 124 -20.91 -48.70 12.35
C ARG A 124 -20.66 -49.85 11.37
N ALA A 125 -21.69 -50.68 11.15
CA ALA A 125 -21.62 -51.79 10.21
C ALA A 125 -21.58 -51.36 8.74
N ASP A 126 -21.98 -50.12 8.43
CA ASP A 126 -21.98 -49.51 7.09
C ASP A 126 -20.74 -48.62 6.84
N TYR A 127 -19.67 -48.80 7.61
CA TYR A 127 -18.40 -48.10 7.39
C TYR A 127 -17.90 -48.36 5.97
N ASP A 128 -17.65 -47.27 5.22
CA ASP A 128 -17.09 -47.29 3.88
C ASP A 128 -15.80 -46.46 3.86
N GLN A 129 -14.68 -47.11 3.63
CA GLN A 129 -13.37 -46.47 3.60
C GLN A 129 -13.24 -45.49 2.44
N ALA A 130 -13.86 -45.76 1.28
CA ALA A 130 -13.82 -44.85 0.14
C ALA A 130 -14.48 -43.50 0.49
N ARG A 131 -15.56 -43.52 1.29
CA ARG A 131 -16.22 -42.32 1.81
C ARG A 131 -15.34 -41.55 2.80
N VAL A 132 -14.59 -42.24 3.66
CA VAL A 132 -13.66 -41.59 4.60
C VAL A 132 -12.51 -40.92 3.86
N VAL A 133 -11.95 -41.59 2.84
CA VAL A 133 -10.93 -41.02 1.96
C VAL A 133 -11.46 -39.74 1.30
N GLN A 134 -12.69 -39.77 0.78
CA GLN A 134 -13.34 -38.58 0.21
C GLN A 134 -13.37 -37.42 1.21
N ILE A 135 -13.83 -37.64 2.44
CA ILE A 135 -13.94 -36.62 3.48
C ILE A 135 -12.58 -36.01 3.84
N LEU A 136 -11.53 -36.83 4.01
CA LEU A 136 -10.21 -36.32 4.38
C LEU A 136 -9.53 -35.55 3.23
N ASN A 137 -9.81 -35.94 1.98
CA ASN A 137 -9.30 -35.25 0.79
C ASN A 137 -10.00 -33.93 0.48
N GLU A 138 -11.08 -33.59 1.19
CA GLU A 138 -11.66 -32.24 1.14
C GLU A 138 -10.67 -31.19 1.69
N ALA A 139 -9.73 -31.61 2.54
CA ALA A 139 -8.68 -30.76 3.09
C ALA A 139 -7.35 -30.97 2.35
N SER A 140 -6.63 -29.87 2.08
CA SER A 140 -5.30 -29.93 1.48
C SER A 140 -4.27 -30.49 2.47
N ILE A 141 -3.38 -31.35 1.97
CA ILE A 141 -2.23 -31.91 2.71
C ILE A 141 -0.89 -31.57 2.02
N VAL A 142 -0.93 -30.73 0.98
CA VAL A 142 0.25 -30.34 0.21
C VAL A 142 0.93 -29.17 0.92
N ARG A 143 2.20 -29.36 1.30
CA ARG A 143 2.98 -28.31 1.95
C ARG A 143 3.44 -27.26 0.95
N VAL A 144 3.46 -26.01 1.38
CA VAL A 144 3.98 -24.89 0.57
C VAL A 144 5.44 -25.11 0.17
N GLU A 145 6.28 -25.63 1.07
CA GLU A 145 7.70 -25.85 0.77
C GLU A 145 7.91 -26.97 -0.26
N GLN A 146 7.08 -28.01 -0.22
CA GLN A 146 7.11 -29.10 -1.21
C GLN A 146 6.62 -28.61 -2.57
N ALA A 147 5.51 -27.89 -2.58
CA ALA A 147 4.95 -27.28 -3.78
C ALA A 147 5.95 -26.33 -4.46
N TYR A 148 6.70 -25.57 -3.66
CA TYR A 148 7.72 -24.64 -4.15
C TYR A 148 9.00 -25.33 -4.64
N ALA A 149 9.44 -26.40 -3.99
CA ALA A 149 10.72 -27.07 -4.29
C ALA A 149 10.70 -27.97 -5.54
N GLN A 150 9.53 -28.41 -5.99
CA GLN A 150 9.36 -29.24 -7.20
C GLN A 150 8.37 -28.62 -8.20
N PRO A 151 8.66 -27.44 -8.77
CA PRO A 151 7.81 -26.87 -9.81
C PRO A 151 7.89 -27.76 -11.06
N GLY A 152 6.82 -28.49 -11.35
CA GLY A 152 6.68 -29.29 -12.58
C GLY A 152 6.69 -30.81 -12.42
N GLU A 153 7.26 -31.38 -11.35
CA GLU A 153 7.17 -32.85 -11.10
C GLU A 153 5.80 -33.25 -10.50
N LEU A 154 5.06 -32.29 -9.93
CA LEU A 154 3.77 -32.51 -9.26
C LEU A 154 2.56 -31.82 -9.93
N GLY A 155 2.68 -31.34 -11.18
CA GLY A 155 1.56 -31.00 -12.07
C GLY A 155 0.48 -29.99 -11.64
N ALA A 156 0.47 -29.49 -10.40
CA ALA A 156 -0.41 -28.44 -9.84
C ALA A 156 -0.33 -28.50 -8.32
N ALA A 157 0.88 -28.51 -7.76
CA ALA A 157 1.03 -28.52 -6.31
C ALA A 157 0.56 -27.17 -5.74
N VAL A 158 -0.74 -27.04 -5.50
CA VAL A 158 -1.29 -25.92 -4.73
C VAL A 158 -1.07 -26.25 -3.26
N GLY A 159 0.12 -25.90 -2.78
CA GLY A 159 0.45 -26.00 -1.36
C GLY A 159 -0.33 -24.99 -0.56
N ASN A 160 -1.19 -25.46 0.35
CA ASN A 160 -1.97 -24.60 1.25
C ASN A 160 -1.66 -24.86 2.72
N VAL A 161 -0.92 -25.93 3.03
CA VAL A 161 -0.52 -26.25 4.40
C VAL A 161 0.84 -25.61 4.68
N VAL A 162 0.91 -24.83 5.75
CA VAL A 162 2.13 -24.13 6.17
C VAL A 162 2.57 -24.56 7.55
N TYR A 163 3.89 -24.54 7.78
CA TYR A 163 4.40 -24.54 9.14
C TYR A 163 4.18 -23.16 9.76
N TRP A 164 3.16 -23.04 10.62
CA TRP A 164 2.82 -21.78 11.29
C TRP A 164 3.06 -21.92 12.80
N SER A 165 3.93 -21.08 13.37
CA SER A 165 4.21 -21.11 14.81
C SER A 165 3.08 -20.43 15.59
N SER A 166 2.96 -20.74 16.89
CA SER A 166 1.97 -20.06 17.75
C SER A 166 2.26 -18.57 17.91
N LEU A 167 3.53 -18.15 17.84
CA LEU A 167 3.89 -16.73 17.89
C LEU A 167 3.39 -15.99 16.64
N ASP A 168 3.58 -16.59 15.46
CA ASP A 168 3.09 -16.02 14.20
C ASP A 168 1.55 -16.05 14.15
N ALA A 169 0.92 -17.07 14.75
CA ALA A 169 -0.53 -17.16 14.90
C ALA A 169 -1.10 -16.07 15.81
N ASP A 170 -0.41 -15.70 16.89
CA ASP A 170 -0.86 -14.60 17.75
C ASP A 170 -0.79 -13.25 17.03
N GLU A 171 0.22 -13.03 16.17
CA GLU A 171 0.36 -11.78 15.42
C GLU A 171 -0.57 -11.69 14.21
N ALA A 172 -0.78 -12.80 13.49
CA ALA A 172 -1.69 -12.89 12.36
C ALA A 172 -2.54 -14.19 12.42
N PRO A 173 -3.61 -14.22 13.23
CA PRO A 173 -4.39 -15.44 13.49
C PRO A 173 -5.03 -16.09 12.26
N THR A 174 -5.35 -15.29 11.24
CA THR A 174 -5.91 -15.80 9.98
C THR A 174 -4.87 -15.88 8.87
N ALA A 175 -3.57 -15.73 9.15
CA ALA A 175 -2.52 -15.59 8.15
C ALA A 175 -2.85 -14.51 7.09
N LEU A 176 -3.50 -13.42 7.53
CA LEU A 176 -3.97 -12.30 6.70
C LEU A 176 -5.08 -12.67 5.68
N MET A 177 -5.82 -13.77 5.94
CA MET A 177 -7.01 -14.18 5.19
C MET A 177 -8.30 -13.58 5.79
N GLN A 178 -9.30 -13.36 4.94
CA GLN A 178 -10.64 -12.96 5.37
C GLN A 178 -11.34 -14.08 6.15
N ARG A 179 -12.20 -13.68 7.09
CA ARG A 179 -13.12 -14.63 7.72
C ARG A 179 -14.20 -15.05 6.71
N PRO A 180 -14.67 -16.31 6.72
CA PRO A 180 -15.70 -16.78 5.78
C PRO A 180 -16.95 -15.88 5.74
N GLN A 181 -17.46 -15.47 6.92
CA GLN A 181 -18.61 -14.57 7.02
C GLN A 181 -18.37 -13.22 6.32
N SER A 182 -17.16 -12.67 6.40
CA SER A 182 -16.81 -11.42 5.73
C SER A 182 -16.72 -11.58 4.21
N SER A 183 -16.17 -12.71 3.74
CA SER A 183 -16.13 -13.05 2.31
C SER A 183 -17.54 -13.16 1.74
N GLU A 184 -18.41 -13.90 2.42
CA GLU A 184 -19.80 -14.10 2.00
C GLU A 184 -20.57 -12.77 1.89
N ILE A 185 -20.41 -11.85 2.86
CA ILE A 185 -21.03 -10.52 2.82
C ILE A 185 -20.50 -9.68 1.64
N ASN A 186 -19.22 -9.78 1.30
CA ASN A 186 -18.63 -9.06 0.18
C ASN A 186 -19.09 -9.65 -1.17
N GLU A 187 -19.21 -10.97 -1.26
CA GLU A 187 -19.70 -11.71 -2.45
C GLU A 187 -21.20 -11.49 -2.73
N GLN A 188 -22.01 -11.29 -1.69
CA GLN A 188 -23.42 -10.92 -1.83
C GLN A 188 -23.64 -9.46 -2.26
N GLY A 189 -22.56 -8.69 -2.45
CA GLY A 189 -22.61 -7.34 -2.97
C GLY A 189 -23.28 -7.26 -4.36
N GLY A 190 -23.88 -6.12 -4.68
CA GLY A 190 -24.40 -5.85 -6.01
C GLY A 190 -23.30 -5.72 -7.07
N THR A 191 -23.69 -5.45 -8.32
CA THR A 191 -22.72 -5.17 -9.40
C THR A 191 -22.05 -3.81 -9.19
N TRP A 192 -20.90 -3.61 -9.82
CA TRP A 192 -20.21 -2.33 -9.79
C TRP A 192 -21.02 -1.21 -10.45
N SER A 193 -21.70 -1.49 -11.55
CA SER A 193 -22.64 -0.58 -12.22
C SER A 193 -23.82 -0.14 -11.33
N GLN A 194 -24.27 -0.97 -10.38
CA GLN A 194 -25.29 -0.59 -9.40
C GLN A 194 -24.76 0.40 -8.34
N ARG A 195 -23.48 0.26 -7.95
CA ARG A 195 -22.78 1.19 -7.04
C ARG A 195 -22.38 2.48 -7.75
N PHE A 196 -21.93 2.40 -9.01
CA PHE A 196 -21.42 3.51 -9.80
C PHE A 196 -22.10 3.54 -11.17
N ASP A 197 -23.10 4.40 -11.30
CA ASP A 197 -23.91 4.50 -12.53
C ASP A 197 -23.17 5.32 -13.59
N SER A 198 -22.46 4.63 -14.50
CA SER A 198 -21.73 5.27 -15.60
C SER A 198 -22.62 6.05 -16.56
N ASN A 199 -23.93 5.79 -16.60
CA ASN A 199 -24.88 6.47 -17.46
C ASN A 199 -25.50 7.73 -16.82
N SER A 200 -25.23 7.96 -15.53
CA SER A 200 -25.74 9.15 -14.83
C SER A 200 -25.16 10.45 -15.40
N ILE A 201 -25.89 11.56 -15.28
CA ILE A 201 -25.43 12.88 -15.73
C ILE A 201 -24.14 13.34 -15.04
N LEU A 202 -23.90 12.87 -13.81
CA LEU A 202 -22.69 13.20 -13.06
C LEU A 202 -21.43 12.52 -13.63
N ASN A 203 -21.59 11.37 -14.29
CA ASN A 203 -20.48 10.62 -14.89
C ASN A 203 -20.35 10.88 -16.41
N THR A 204 -21.45 11.17 -17.10
CA THR A 204 -21.45 11.47 -18.54
C THR A 204 -21.09 12.91 -18.87
N ASN A 205 -21.31 13.86 -17.94
CA ASN A 205 -20.92 15.26 -18.11
C ASN A 205 -19.94 15.67 -17.00
N GLU A 206 -18.67 15.75 -17.35
CA GLU A 206 -17.59 16.05 -16.41
C GLU A 206 -17.78 17.39 -15.68
N VAL A 207 -18.31 18.42 -16.36
CA VAL A 207 -18.55 19.73 -15.74
C VAL A 207 -19.61 19.62 -14.64
N VAL A 208 -20.71 18.91 -14.91
CA VAL A 208 -21.76 18.66 -13.92
C VAL A 208 -21.22 17.78 -12.79
N GLY A 209 -20.40 16.77 -13.10
CA GLY A 209 -19.70 15.94 -12.11
C GLY A 209 -18.80 16.76 -11.16
N VAL A 210 -17.96 17.64 -11.71
CA VAL A 210 -17.08 18.55 -10.96
C VAL A 210 -17.89 19.49 -10.06
N ILE A 211 -18.98 20.07 -10.56
CA ILE A 211 -19.88 20.95 -9.78
C ILE A 211 -20.57 20.16 -8.67
N GLY A 212 -21.10 18.97 -8.97
CA GLY A 212 -21.75 18.09 -8.00
C GLY A 212 -20.82 17.64 -6.89
N TRP A 213 -19.58 17.28 -7.25
CA TRP A 213 -18.50 16.95 -6.31
C TRP A 213 -18.22 18.09 -5.34
N TRP A 214 -17.95 19.29 -5.87
CA TRP A 214 -17.65 20.44 -5.03
C TRP A 214 -18.85 20.85 -4.16
N LEU A 215 -20.07 20.79 -4.71
CA LEU A 215 -21.29 21.09 -3.96
C LEU A 215 -21.48 20.14 -2.76
N LEU A 216 -21.23 18.85 -2.94
CA LEU A 216 -21.29 17.90 -1.82
C LEU A 216 -20.26 18.24 -0.75
N LEU A 217 -19.01 18.49 -1.13
CA LEU A 217 -17.96 18.87 -0.18
C LEU A 217 -18.28 20.18 0.55
N PHE A 218 -18.86 21.16 -0.16
CA PHE A 218 -19.34 22.40 0.42
C PHE A 218 -20.44 22.16 1.45
N VAL A 219 -21.43 21.33 1.14
CA VAL A 219 -22.52 20.96 2.06
C VAL A 219 -21.99 20.23 3.30
N ILE A 220 -21.09 19.25 3.14
CA ILE A 220 -20.43 18.56 4.26
C ILE A 220 -19.67 19.58 5.14
N GLY A 221 -18.96 20.52 4.51
CA GLY A 221 -18.28 21.60 5.21
C GLY A 221 -19.25 22.49 6.01
N LEU A 222 -20.36 22.94 5.40
CA LEU A 222 -21.37 23.75 6.10
C LEU A 222 -22.01 23.01 7.27
N ILE A 223 -22.31 21.71 7.10
CA ILE A 223 -22.85 20.86 8.16
C ILE A 223 -21.86 20.73 9.30
N THR A 224 -20.56 20.61 9.03
CA THR A 224 -19.55 20.38 10.07
C THR A 224 -19.13 21.67 10.78
N TRP A 225 -19.24 22.82 10.11
CA TRP A 225 -18.73 24.09 10.63
C TRP A 225 -19.25 24.49 12.03
N PRO A 226 -20.53 24.29 12.41
CA PRO A 226 -20.99 24.57 13.77
C PRO A 226 -20.22 23.85 14.89
N LEU A 227 -19.74 22.63 14.63
CA LEU A 227 -18.90 21.87 15.57
C LEU A 227 -17.55 22.57 15.75
N LEU A 228 -16.90 22.94 14.64
CA LEU A 228 -15.63 23.65 14.64
C LEU A 228 -15.74 25.05 15.24
N TYR A 229 -16.83 25.77 14.94
CA TYR A 229 -17.12 27.08 15.51
C TYR A 229 -17.18 27.04 17.05
N THR A 230 -17.76 25.95 17.58
CA THR A 230 -17.83 25.69 19.02
C THR A 230 -16.48 25.25 19.60
N ALA A 231 -15.77 24.37 18.89
CA ALA A 231 -14.51 23.78 19.33
C ALA A 231 -13.33 24.77 19.28
N PHE A 232 -13.37 25.75 18.38
CA PHE A 232 -12.22 26.62 18.11
C PHE A 232 -12.58 28.11 18.17
N PRO A 233 -13.02 28.61 19.35
CA PRO A 233 -13.54 29.97 19.48
C PRO A 233 -12.49 31.07 19.37
N THR A 234 -11.19 30.74 19.53
CA THR A 234 -10.11 31.75 19.42
C THR A 234 -9.64 31.99 18.00
N LEU A 235 -10.03 31.13 17.07
CA LEU A 235 -9.65 31.25 15.68
C LEU A 235 -10.46 32.37 15.02
N ALA A 236 -9.77 33.19 14.25
CA ALA A 236 -10.36 34.25 13.46
C ALA A 236 -11.27 33.70 12.36
N ASP A 237 -11.01 32.52 11.79
CA ASP A 237 -11.90 31.88 10.81
C ASP A 237 -12.90 30.88 11.43
N ARG A 238 -12.84 30.67 12.76
CA ARG A 238 -13.69 29.70 13.49
C ARG A 238 -13.61 28.28 12.92
N GLY A 239 -12.47 27.91 12.35
CA GLY A 239 -12.23 26.58 11.78
C GLY A 239 -12.92 26.31 10.44
N TYR A 240 -13.51 27.32 9.79
CA TYR A 240 -14.25 27.13 8.53
C TYR A 240 -13.41 26.45 7.43
N ALA A 241 -12.12 26.81 7.31
CA ALA A 241 -11.23 26.22 6.31
C ALA A 241 -11.05 24.70 6.43
N PHE A 242 -11.16 24.16 7.66
CA PHE A 242 -11.02 22.73 7.94
C PHE A 242 -12.35 21.98 7.97
N ALA A 243 -13.48 22.68 7.79
CA ALA A 243 -14.80 22.07 7.94
C ALA A 243 -15.05 20.92 6.96
N LYS A 244 -14.54 21.04 5.72
CA LYS A 244 -14.66 19.99 4.69
C LYS A 244 -13.92 18.72 5.09
N ILE A 245 -12.62 18.83 5.42
CA ILE A 245 -11.81 17.66 5.78
C ILE A 245 -12.27 17.01 7.10
N VAL A 246 -12.60 17.80 8.13
CA VAL A 246 -13.09 17.23 9.39
C VAL A 246 -14.44 16.55 9.21
N GLY A 247 -15.32 17.10 8.36
CA GLY A 247 -16.59 16.47 8.03
C GLY A 247 -16.41 15.11 7.35
N LEU A 248 -15.49 15.04 6.38
CA LEU A 248 -15.11 13.78 5.72
C LEU A 248 -14.52 12.77 6.72
N LEU A 249 -13.61 13.20 7.60
CA LEU A 249 -13.01 12.33 8.61
C LEU A 249 -14.06 11.74 9.57
N ILE A 250 -15.01 12.55 10.06
CA ILE A 250 -16.07 12.08 10.96
C ILE A 250 -16.96 11.07 10.24
N LEU A 251 -17.43 11.38 9.03
CA LEU A 251 -18.31 10.49 8.26
C LEU A 251 -17.62 9.16 7.94
N ALA A 252 -16.40 9.23 7.41
CA ALA A 252 -15.61 8.06 7.05
C ALA A 252 -15.26 7.21 8.27
N TRP A 253 -14.87 7.83 9.39
CA TRP A 253 -14.54 7.10 10.62
C TRP A 253 -15.74 6.35 11.18
N VAL A 254 -16.90 6.99 11.28
CA VAL A 254 -18.11 6.31 11.80
C VAL A 254 -18.52 5.18 10.87
N ALA A 255 -18.51 5.39 9.55
CA ALA A 255 -18.86 4.34 8.59
C ALA A 255 -17.88 3.15 8.65
N TRP A 256 -16.59 3.43 8.74
CA TRP A 256 -15.53 2.42 8.84
C TRP A 256 -15.58 1.62 10.15
N MET A 257 -15.76 2.31 11.28
CA MET A 257 -15.90 1.64 12.59
C MET A 257 -17.13 0.74 12.63
N LEU A 258 -18.27 1.22 12.12
CA LEU A 258 -19.49 0.43 12.00
C LEU A 258 -19.30 -0.78 11.06
N GLY A 259 -18.68 -0.57 9.90
CA GLY A 259 -18.35 -1.65 8.96
C GLY A 259 -17.37 -2.68 9.50
N SER A 260 -16.45 -2.27 10.38
CA SER A 260 -15.47 -3.16 11.04
C SER A 260 -16.10 -4.06 12.11
N VAL A 261 -17.29 -3.71 12.61
CA VAL A 261 -18.08 -4.54 13.54
C VAL A 261 -19.28 -5.22 12.84
N GLY A 262 -19.29 -5.25 11.50
CA GLY A 262 -20.31 -5.94 10.70
C GLY A 262 -21.59 -5.14 10.42
N VAL A 263 -21.66 -3.86 10.79
CA VAL A 263 -22.80 -3.00 10.43
C VAL A 263 -22.61 -2.43 9.03
N LEU A 264 -23.60 -2.63 8.14
CA LEU A 264 -23.55 -2.26 6.70
C LEU A 264 -23.67 -0.74 6.43
N ALA A 265 -22.92 0.08 7.17
CA ALA A 265 -22.90 1.53 7.06
C ALA A 265 -22.11 2.04 5.83
N TRP A 266 -21.21 1.24 5.27
CA TRP A 266 -20.41 1.57 4.10
C TRP A 266 -21.17 1.35 2.79
N SER A 267 -22.22 2.15 2.62
CA SER A 267 -23.10 2.19 1.46
C SER A 267 -23.58 3.62 1.22
N GLN A 268 -24.12 3.91 0.04
CA GLN A 268 -24.68 5.24 -0.24
C GLN A 268 -25.74 5.64 0.81
N GLY A 269 -26.69 4.75 1.09
CA GLY A 269 -27.74 4.97 2.08
C GLY A 269 -27.19 5.14 3.50
N GLY A 270 -26.24 4.29 3.90
CA GLY A 270 -25.57 4.37 5.21
C GLY A 270 -24.86 5.72 5.40
N LEU A 271 -24.10 6.17 4.40
CA LEU A 271 -23.41 7.47 4.44
C LEU A 271 -24.38 8.65 4.54
N PHE A 272 -25.53 8.63 3.85
CA PHE A 272 -26.55 9.68 3.99
C PHE A 272 -27.23 9.66 5.37
N VAL A 273 -27.45 8.50 5.97
CA VAL A 273 -27.95 8.38 7.35
C VAL A 273 -26.93 8.97 8.34
N LEU A 274 -25.64 8.65 8.17
CA LEU A 274 -24.58 9.24 8.99
C LEU A 274 -24.46 10.75 8.79
N LEU A 275 -24.61 11.25 7.56
CA LEU A 275 -24.67 12.68 7.27
C LEU A 275 -25.87 13.35 7.96
N LEU A 276 -27.03 12.70 7.99
CA LEU A 276 -28.20 13.19 8.71
C LEU A 276 -27.93 13.27 10.22
N LEU A 277 -27.33 12.23 10.83
CA LEU A 277 -26.96 12.24 12.25
C LEU A 277 -25.95 13.34 12.58
N LEU A 278 -24.96 13.55 11.70
CA LEU A 278 -24.02 14.66 11.81
C LEU A 278 -24.74 15.99 11.69
N THR A 279 -25.69 16.12 10.76
CA THR A 279 -26.51 17.33 10.57
C THR A 279 -27.32 17.66 11.82
N LEU A 280 -27.98 16.67 12.43
CA LEU A 280 -28.75 16.85 13.66
C LEU A 280 -27.84 17.27 14.83
N THR A 281 -26.68 16.63 14.96
CA THR A 281 -25.68 16.98 15.99
C THR A 281 -25.16 18.41 15.80
N SER A 282 -24.79 18.77 14.58
CA SER A 282 -24.33 20.10 14.24
C SER A 282 -25.42 21.16 14.38
N ALA A 283 -26.66 20.86 14.03
CA ALA A 283 -27.80 21.75 14.22
C ALA A 283 -28.05 22.05 15.70
N TRP A 284 -27.87 21.07 16.58
CA TRP A 284 -27.95 21.27 18.03
C TRP A 284 -26.86 22.24 18.53
N PHE A 285 -25.62 22.08 18.09
CA PHE A 285 -24.53 23.02 18.42
C PHE A 285 -24.77 24.42 17.82
N ALA A 286 -25.26 24.48 16.58
CA ALA A 286 -25.62 25.74 15.92
C ALA A 286 -26.74 26.47 16.67
N TRP A 287 -27.78 25.75 17.11
CA TRP A 287 -28.89 26.33 17.88
C TRP A 287 -28.43 26.87 19.24
N ARG A 288 -27.52 26.14 19.91
CA ARG A 288 -26.91 26.55 21.18
C ARG A 288 -26.04 27.82 21.02
N GLN A 289 -25.42 28.03 19.87
CA GLN A 289 -24.56 29.18 19.56
C GLN A 289 -25.16 30.17 18.54
N ARG A 290 -26.48 30.11 18.31
CA ARG A 290 -27.13 30.81 17.18
C ARG A 290 -26.88 32.32 17.19
N GLU A 291 -26.91 32.95 18.36
CA GLU A 291 -26.77 34.40 18.50
C GLU A 291 -25.35 34.85 18.16
N SER A 292 -24.34 34.16 18.71
CA SER A 292 -22.93 34.43 18.40
C SER A 292 -22.59 34.11 16.95
N MET A 293 -23.14 33.03 16.41
CA MET A 293 -22.87 32.59 15.04
C MET A 293 -23.49 33.55 14.01
N ILE A 294 -24.74 33.97 14.20
CA ILE A 294 -25.39 34.97 13.33
C ILE A 294 -24.64 36.32 13.40
N ALA A 295 -24.26 36.76 14.61
CA ALA A 295 -23.47 37.99 14.77
C ALA A 295 -22.12 37.89 14.04
N TYR A 296 -21.43 36.76 14.17
CA TYR A 296 -20.16 36.51 13.49
C TYR A 296 -20.32 36.48 11.97
N ILE A 297 -21.33 35.79 11.43
CA ILE A 297 -21.59 35.75 9.99
C ILE A 297 -21.84 37.17 9.46
N ARG A 298 -22.70 37.96 10.13
CA ARG A 298 -22.96 39.35 9.71
C ARG A 298 -21.69 40.20 9.69
N ALA A 299 -20.80 40.01 10.66
CA ALA A 299 -19.55 40.78 10.77
C ALA A 299 -18.46 40.30 9.81
N HIS A 300 -18.45 39.01 9.43
CA HIS A 300 -17.30 38.36 8.77
C HIS A 300 -17.67 37.46 7.58
N TRP A 301 -18.87 37.58 7.00
CA TRP A 301 -19.28 36.78 5.83
C TRP A 301 -18.29 36.89 4.67
N SER A 302 -17.70 38.07 4.46
CA SER A 302 -16.69 38.28 3.41
C SER A 302 -15.44 37.43 3.63
N ARG A 303 -15.03 37.22 4.89
CA ARG A 303 -13.91 36.32 5.22
C ARG A 303 -14.22 34.89 4.83
N ILE A 304 -15.43 34.41 5.16
CA ILE A 304 -15.88 33.05 4.82
C ILE A 304 -15.93 32.88 3.31
N LEU A 305 -16.52 33.85 2.60
CA LEU A 305 -16.62 33.85 1.15
C LEU A 305 -15.23 33.82 0.48
N TRP A 306 -14.29 34.65 0.92
CA TRP A 306 -12.94 34.66 0.33
C TRP A 306 -12.15 33.39 0.62
N ILE A 307 -12.31 32.78 1.80
CA ILE A 307 -11.74 31.45 2.08
C ILE A 307 -12.30 30.42 1.10
N GLU A 308 -13.61 30.45 0.86
CA GLU A 308 -14.25 29.54 -0.11
C GLU A 308 -13.75 29.78 -1.54
N ILE A 309 -13.70 31.04 -1.99
CA ILE A 309 -13.20 31.43 -3.31
C ILE A 309 -11.75 30.96 -3.50
N LEU A 310 -10.88 31.19 -2.51
CA LEU A 310 -9.48 30.72 -2.59
C LEU A 310 -9.40 29.20 -2.69
N THR A 311 -10.25 28.47 -1.95
CA THR A 311 -10.28 27.01 -2.01
C THR A 311 -10.75 26.51 -3.39
N ILE A 312 -11.78 27.14 -3.96
CA ILE A 312 -12.27 26.84 -5.31
C ILE A 312 -11.21 27.16 -6.37
N ILE A 313 -10.50 28.29 -6.24
CA ILE A 313 -9.42 28.66 -7.16
C ILE A 313 -8.33 27.58 -7.17
N LEU A 314 -7.90 27.11 -5.99
CA LEU A 314 -6.92 26.01 -5.90
C LEU A 314 -7.45 24.74 -6.55
N PHE A 315 -8.69 24.36 -6.26
CA PHE A 315 -9.33 23.17 -6.81
C PHE A 315 -9.40 23.23 -8.34
N VAL A 316 -9.94 24.31 -8.92
CA VAL A 316 -10.08 24.49 -10.36
C VAL A 316 -8.72 24.62 -11.05
N ALA A 317 -7.75 25.32 -10.44
CA ALA A 317 -6.40 25.42 -10.98
C ALA A 317 -5.75 24.03 -11.10
N PHE A 318 -5.93 23.17 -10.09
CA PHE A 318 -5.36 21.83 -10.11
C PHE A 318 -6.14 20.84 -10.98
N ILE A 319 -7.45 21.04 -11.17
CA ILE A 319 -8.21 20.37 -12.25
C ILE A 319 -7.57 20.67 -13.61
N GLY A 320 -7.19 21.93 -13.85
CA GLY A 320 -6.44 22.33 -15.06
C GLY A 320 -5.13 21.56 -15.24
N VAL A 321 -4.42 21.24 -14.15
CA VAL A 321 -3.22 20.39 -14.18
C VAL A 321 -3.59 18.94 -14.51
N ARG A 322 -4.62 18.37 -13.86
CA ARG A 322 -5.07 16.97 -14.10
C ARG A 322 -5.59 16.75 -15.51
N LEU A 323 -6.22 17.73 -16.14
CA LEU A 323 -6.62 17.67 -17.55
C LEU A 323 -5.44 17.45 -18.52
N THR A 324 -4.20 17.77 -18.11
CA THR A 324 -3.02 17.55 -18.98
C THR A 324 -2.44 16.14 -18.86
N ASN A 325 -2.71 15.42 -17.76
CA ASN A 325 -2.24 14.06 -17.51
C ASN A 325 -3.26 13.32 -16.61
N PRO A 326 -4.43 12.91 -17.14
CA PRO A 326 -5.48 12.26 -16.36
C PRO A 326 -5.20 10.77 -16.08
N ASP A 327 -4.23 10.19 -16.79
CA ASP A 327 -3.96 8.74 -16.85
C ASP A 327 -3.68 8.11 -15.48
N LEU A 328 -4.27 6.94 -15.24
CA LEU A 328 -4.15 6.19 -13.98
C LEU A 328 -3.05 5.12 -13.99
N TRP A 329 -2.33 4.97 -15.09
CA TRP A 329 -1.21 4.07 -15.21
C TRP A 329 -0.10 4.68 -16.06
N HIS A 330 1.16 4.30 -15.81
CA HIS A 330 2.24 4.48 -16.79
C HIS A 330 3.39 3.46 -16.63
N PHE A 331 3.80 2.80 -17.71
CA PHE A 331 4.78 1.70 -17.70
C PHE A 331 6.12 2.05 -17.05
N ALA A 332 6.74 3.17 -17.43
CA ALA A 332 8.02 3.60 -16.85
C ALA A 332 7.91 4.71 -15.79
N LYS A 333 6.81 5.47 -15.76
CA LYS A 333 6.69 6.73 -15.01
C LYS A 333 5.41 6.84 -14.18
N GLY A 334 4.71 5.72 -13.97
CA GLY A 334 3.42 5.64 -13.27
C GLY A 334 3.54 5.39 -11.77
N GLY A 335 4.69 4.85 -11.33
CA GLY A 335 4.98 4.60 -9.92
C GLY A 335 3.93 3.69 -9.29
N GLU A 336 3.50 4.03 -8.08
CA GLU A 336 2.53 3.25 -7.30
C GLU A 336 1.07 3.66 -7.56
N LYS A 337 0.80 4.54 -8.52
CA LYS A 337 -0.58 4.94 -8.89
C LYS A 337 -1.51 3.74 -9.17
N PRO A 338 -1.07 2.67 -9.86
CA PRO A 338 -1.93 1.51 -10.08
C PRO A 338 -2.23 0.75 -8.77
N MET A 339 -1.31 0.78 -7.81
CA MET A 339 -1.53 0.23 -6.47
C MET A 339 -2.61 1.00 -5.73
N ASP A 340 -2.47 2.33 -5.68
CA ASP A 340 -3.45 3.17 -5.01
C ASP A 340 -4.84 3.01 -5.64
N PHE A 341 -4.92 2.89 -6.97
CA PHE A 341 -6.20 2.68 -7.66
C PHE A 341 -6.82 1.30 -7.39
N ALA A 342 -6.00 0.24 -7.31
CA ALA A 342 -6.46 -1.10 -6.95
C ALA A 342 -7.06 -1.13 -5.54
N TYR A 343 -6.34 -0.62 -4.54
CA TYR A 343 -6.84 -0.56 -3.16
C TYR A 343 -8.03 0.35 -3.02
N PHE A 344 -8.06 1.48 -3.74
CA PHE A 344 -9.20 2.36 -3.76
C PHE A 344 -10.46 1.65 -4.29
N ASN A 345 -10.36 0.93 -5.41
CA ASN A 345 -11.47 0.17 -5.97
C ASN A 345 -11.92 -0.98 -5.04
N ALA A 346 -10.97 -1.68 -4.41
CA ALA A 346 -11.29 -2.75 -3.44
C ALA A 346 -12.03 -2.21 -2.20
N VAL A 347 -11.58 -1.07 -1.64
CA VAL A 347 -12.27 -0.38 -0.53
C VAL A 347 -13.67 0.09 -0.96
N LEU A 348 -13.81 0.56 -2.20
CA LEU A 348 -15.09 1.00 -2.74
C LEU A 348 -16.06 -0.15 -3.07
N ARG A 349 -15.58 -1.36 -3.35
CA ARG A 349 -16.43 -2.53 -3.58
C ARG A 349 -16.76 -3.28 -2.29
N SER A 350 -15.86 -3.26 -1.30
CA SER A 350 -16.07 -3.85 0.03
C SER A 350 -17.37 -3.36 0.68
N THR A 351 -18.02 -4.23 1.45
CA THR A 351 -19.24 -3.90 2.22
C THR A 351 -18.95 -3.86 3.72
N VAL A 352 -18.05 -4.71 4.19
CA VAL A 352 -17.54 -4.76 5.56
C VAL A 352 -16.02 -4.57 5.58
N PHE A 353 -15.46 -4.27 6.76
CA PHE A 353 -14.03 -4.09 6.94
C PHE A 353 -13.43 -5.17 7.86
N PRO A 354 -12.15 -5.56 7.69
CA PRO A 354 -11.17 -5.00 6.76
C PRO A 354 -11.48 -5.27 5.30
N ALA A 355 -11.10 -4.34 4.41
CA ALA A 355 -11.34 -4.46 2.98
C ALA A 355 -10.56 -5.67 2.42
N TYR A 356 -11.16 -6.42 1.51
CA TYR A 356 -10.49 -7.56 0.88
C TYR A 356 -9.33 -7.08 -0.02
N ASP A 357 -8.37 -7.96 -0.25
CA ASP A 357 -7.18 -7.67 -1.06
C ASP A 357 -7.47 -7.93 -2.55
N PRO A 358 -7.40 -6.92 -3.44
CA PRO A 358 -7.64 -7.13 -4.88
C PRO A 358 -6.53 -7.95 -5.53
N TRP A 359 -5.37 -8.11 -4.90
CA TRP A 359 -4.21 -8.80 -5.46
C TRP A 359 -3.88 -10.10 -4.76
N TYR A 360 -4.71 -10.55 -3.82
CA TYR A 360 -4.50 -11.82 -3.15
C TYR A 360 -5.86 -12.43 -2.80
N ALA A 361 -6.35 -13.34 -3.66
CA ALA A 361 -7.63 -13.99 -3.48
C ALA A 361 -7.79 -14.63 -2.10
N GLY A 362 -8.89 -14.29 -1.43
CA GLY A 362 -9.23 -14.69 -0.04
C GLY A 362 -8.56 -13.84 1.06
N GLY A 363 -7.62 -12.95 0.71
CA GLY A 363 -6.90 -12.09 1.65
C GLY A 363 -7.61 -10.78 1.98
N TYR A 364 -7.13 -10.07 3.00
CA TYR A 364 -7.46 -8.65 3.21
C TYR A 364 -6.23 -7.75 3.08
N ILE A 365 -6.46 -6.45 2.85
CA ILE A 365 -5.39 -5.46 2.69
C ILE A 365 -4.68 -5.24 4.04
N ASN A 366 -3.42 -5.69 4.15
CA ASN A 366 -2.57 -5.42 5.31
C ASN A 366 -1.77 -4.11 5.10
N TYR A 367 -2.50 -2.99 5.04
CA TYR A 367 -1.95 -1.65 4.75
C TYR A 367 -2.75 -0.55 5.47
N TYR A 368 -2.23 0.67 5.55
CA TYR A 368 -2.94 1.84 6.12
C TYR A 368 -4.00 2.43 5.16
N TYR A 369 -5.00 1.62 4.78
CA TYR A 369 -5.97 1.94 3.73
C TYR A 369 -7.06 2.96 4.14
N PHE A 370 -7.13 3.43 5.39
CA PHE A 370 -8.26 4.27 5.84
C PHE A 370 -8.35 5.60 5.08
N GLY A 371 -7.23 6.11 4.54
CA GLY A 371 -7.23 7.26 3.65
C GLY A 371 -8.18 7.08 2.44
N PHE A 372 -8.25 5.88 1.88
CA PHE A 372 -9.17 5.54 0.78
C PHE A 372 -10.64 5.60 1.20
N VAL A 373 -10.96 5.33 2.47
CA VAL A 373 -12.32 5.46 3.02
C VAL A 373 -12.71 6.94 3.11
N VAL A 374 -11.78 7.81 3.51
CA VAL A 374 -12.01 9.26 3.60
C VAL A 374 -12.39 9.83 2.23
N VAL A 375 -11.58 9.52 1.21
CA VAL A 375 -11.80 10.04 -0.16
C VAL A 375 -12.86 9.26 -0.93
N GLY A 376 -13.13 8.01 -0.57
CA GLY A 376 -14.18 7.17 -1.17
C GLY A 376 -15.60 7.50 -0.70
N SER A 377 -15.75 8.13 0.48
CA SER A 377 -17.04 8.56 1.02
C SER A 377 -17.85 9.43 0.03
N PRO A 378 -17.31 10.56 -0.50
CA PRO A 378 -18.02 11.36 -1.50
C PRO A 378 -18.23 10.62 -2.83
N VAL A 379 -17.36 9.68 -3.20
CA VAL A 379 -17.51 8.86 -4.42
C VAL A 379 -18.75 7.97 -4.32
N LEU A 380 -18.93 7.27 -3.20
CA LEU A 380 -20.12 6.44 -2.96
C LEU A 380 -21.40 7.27 -2.84
N MET A 381 -21.34 8.45 -2.21
CA MET A 381 -22.50 9.32 -2.06
C MET A 381 -23.03 9.83 -3.40
N LEU A 382 -22.14 10.18 -4.33
CA LEU A 382 -22.47 10.66 -5.66
C LEU A 382 -22.54 9.55 -6.73
N LYS A 383 -22.17 8.32 -6.38
CA LYS A 383 -22.01 7.20 -7.32
C LYS A 383 -21.11 7.53 -8.52
N LEU A 384 -20.03 8.29 -8.29
CA LEU A 384 -19.09 8.63 -9.35
C LEU A 384 -18.25 7.42 -9.74
N VAL A 385 -18.00 7.24 -11.05
CA VAL A 385 -17.07 6.22 -11.54
C VAL A 385 -15.68 6.51 -10.97
N PRO A 386 -15.01 5.53 -10.32
CA PRO A 386 -13.76 5.81 -9.60
C PRO A 386 -12.63 6.38 -10.44
N ALA A 387 -12.53 6.00 -11.72
CA ALA A 387 -11.53 6.55 -12.64
C ALA A 387 -11.64 8.07 -12.82
N PHE A 388 -12.87 8.57 -12.93
CA PHE A 388 -13.17 10.00 -12.98
C PHE A 388 -13.01 10.64 -11.59
N ALA A 389 -13.52 10.00 -10.54
CA ALA A 389 -13.45 10.53 -9.18
C ALA A 389 -12.02 10.69 -8.66
N TYR A 390 -11.10 9.80 -9.03
CA TYR A 390 -9.67 9.89 -8.69
C TYR A 390 -9.08 11.23 -9.13
N ASN A 391 -9.45 11.68 -10.33
CA ASN A 391 -9.05 12.97 -10.88
C ASN A 391 -9.75 14.20 -10.24
N LEU A 392 -10.77 14.00 -9.39
CA LEU A 392 -11.36 15.02 -8.53
C LEU A 392 -10.78 15.01 -7.10
N ILE A 393 -10.36 13.83 -6.62
CA ILE A 393 -9.78 13.63 -5.29
C ILE A 393 -8.44 14.36 -5.19
N VAL A 394 -7.53 14.20 -6.16
CA VAL A 394 -6.20 14.84 -6.11
C VAL A 394 -6.30 16.38 -6.02
N PRO A 395 -7.07 17.08 -6.89
CA PRO A 395 -7.32 18.52 -6.73
C PRO A 395 -7.99 18.91 -5.41
N THR A 396 -8.86 18.05 -4.87
CA THR A 396 -9.52 18.30 -3.58
C THR A 396 -8.49 18.32 -2.45
N LEU A 397 -7.61 17.32 -2.38
CA LEU A 397 -6.57 17.24 -1.37
C LEU A 397 -5.53 18.35 -1.53
N PHE A 398 -5.20 18.73 -2.76
CA PHE A 398 -4.37 19.91 -3.06
C PHE A 398 -4.98 21.19 -2.47
N ALA A 399 -6.26 21.43 -2.75
CA ALA A 399 -6.98 22.59 -2.26
C ALA A 399 -7.14 22.61 -0.73
N LEU A 400 -7.46 21.47 -0.12
CA LEU A 400 -7.62 21.33 1.33
C LEU A 400 -6.29 21.48 2.08
N THR A 401 -5.17 21.02 1.49
CA THR A 401 -3.83 21.23 2.04
C THR A 401 -3.44 22.70 1.96
N GLY A 402 -3.62 23.32 0.79
CA GLY A 402 -3.32 24.74 0.59
C GLY A 402 -4.14 25.66 1.49
N ILE A 403 -5.45 25.45 1.61
CA ILE A 403 -6.30 26.25 2.50
C ILE A 403 -6.05 25.94 3.99
N GLY A 404 -5.63 24.71 4.31
CA GLY A 404 -5.19 24.36 5.66
C GLY A 404 -3.97 25.18 6.07
N ALA A 405 -2.93 25.24 5.23
CA ALA A 405 -1.73 26.04 5.48
C ALA A 405 -2.06 27.54 5.57
N PHE A 406 -2.95 28.02 4.68
CA PHE A 406 -3.51 29.38 4.76
C PHE A 406 -4.13 29.65 6.13
N SER A 407 -5.03 28.77 6.59
CA SER A 407 -5.80 28.97 7.82
C SER A 407 -4.92 28.99 9.06
N VAL A 408 -3.93 28.09 9.17
CA VAL A 408 -3.02 28.07 10.33
C VAL A 408 -2.23 29.38 10.41
N ALA A 409 -1.59 29.81 9.32
CA ALA A 409 -0.80 31.05 9.31
C ALA A 409 -1.68 32.31 9.47
N PHE A 410 -2.86 32.33 8.85
CA PHE A 410 -3.84 33.40 9.00
C PHE A 410 -4.24 33.58 10.46
N ASN A 411 -4.59 32.48 11.15
CA ASN A 411 -5.01 32.50 12.55
C ASN A 411 -3.86 32.89 13.50
N ILE A 412 -2.63 32.45 13.23
CA ILE A 412 -1.43 32.86 13.97
C ILE A 412 -1.28 34.39 13.95
N VAL A 413 -1.31 35.01 12.77
CA VAL A 413 -1.09 36.45 12.64
C VAL A 413 -2.31 37.26 13.12
N ALA A 414 -3.53 36.76 12.92
CA ALA A 414 -4.75 37.38 13.42
C ALA A 414 -4.79 37.44 14.96
N ALA A 415 -4.43 36.35 15.65
CA ALA A 415 -4.44 36.29 17.11
C ALA A 415 -3.50 37.31 17.77
N LEU A 416 -2.35 37.61 17.14
CA LEU A 416 -1.42 38.63 17.64
C LEU A 416 -1.94 40.06 17.38
N ARG A 417 -2.68 40.25 16.30
CA ARG A 417 -3.26 41.54 15.90
C ARG A 417 -4.35 41.98 16.87
N ASP A 418 -5.29 41.10 17.16
CA ASP A 418 -6.45 41.41 18.01
C ASP A 418 -6.03 41.73 19.46
N ARG A 419 -5.00 41.04 19.98
CA ARG A 419 -4.43 41.35 21.30
C ARG A 419 -3.79 42.73 21.38
N ARG A 420 -3.14 43.19 20.31
CA ARG A 420 -2.53 44.54 20.29
C ARG A 420 -3.59 45.63 20.19
N ARG A 421 -4.65 45.41 19.41
CA ARG A 421 -5.78 46.33 19.32
C ARG A 421 -6.46 46.52 20.69
N ASN A 422 -6.75 45.42 21.39
CA ASN A 422 -7.36 45.51 22.72
C ASN A 422 -6.45 46.21 23.76
N ALA A 423 -5.13 46.13 23.61
CA ALA A 423 -4.18 46.83 24.48
C ALA A 423 -3.98 48.31 24.10
N GLU A 424 -4.23 48.68 22.84
CA GLU A 424 -4.21 50.06 22.34
C GLU A 424 -5.51 50.80 22.67
N ASP A 425 -6.66 50.13 22.70
CA ASP A 425 -7.95 50.71 23.14
C ASP A 425 -7.94 51.11 24.64
N ASP A 426 -7.04 50.53 25.44
CA ASP A 426 -6.80 50.87 26.86
C ASP A 426 -5.71 51.95 27.07
N ALA A 427 -5.07 52.44 26.00
CA ALA A 427 -3.98 53.41 26.06
C ALA A 427 -4.36 54.75 25.39
N ASP A 428 -4.10 55.87 26.06
CA ASP A 428 -4.49 57.24 25.63
C ASP A 428 -3.78 57.75 24.33
N GLU A 429 -2.90 56.97 23.70
CA GLU A 429 -2.25 57.35 22.43
C GLU A 429 -2.31 56.23 21.38
N PRO A 430 -2.91 56.47 20.19
CA PRO A 430 -2.89 55.50 19.10
C PRO A 430 -1.47 55.37 18.52
N SER A 431 -0.87 54.19 18.66
CA SER A 431 0.39 53.87 18.00
C SER A 431 0.19 53.76 16.48
N PRO A 432 0.86 54.55 15.62
CA PRO A 432 0.62 54.58 14.18
C PRO A 432 1.28 53.40 13.44
N THR A 433 1.32 52.22 14.05
CA THR A 433 2.10 51.10 13.52
C THR A 433 1.26 50.20 12.63
N ARG A 434 1.58 50.20 11.32
CA ARG A 434 1.02 49.25 10.36
C ARG A 434 1.18 47.82 10.90
N GLN A 435 0.06 47.12 11.10
CA GLN A 435 0.02 45.76 11.62
C GLN A 435 0.16 44.75 10.49
N ALA A 436 0.73 43.58 10.77
CA ALA A 436 0.89 42.53 9.76
C ALA A 436 -0.46 41.99 9.30
N SER A 437 -0.59 41.76 7.99
CA SER A 437 -1.81 41.28 7.37
C SER A 437 -1.96 39.76 7.56
N PRO A 438 -3.05 39.28 8.19
CA PRO A 438 -3.35 37.85 8.28
C PRO A 438 -3.54 37.20 6.90
N TRP A 439 -4.14 37.92 5.95
CA TRP A 439 -4.31 37.44 4.57
C TRP A 439 -2.97 37.21 3.88
N LEU A 440 -2.01 38.12 4.07
CA LEU A 440 -0.68 37.96 3.50
C LEU A 440 0.03 36.73 4.09
N ALA A 441 -0.10 36.50 5.41
CA ALA A 441 0.48 35.34 6.07
C ALA A 441 -0.11 34.04 5.52
N GLY A 442 -1.43 33.98 5.40
CA GLY A 442 -2.13 32.82 4.85
C GLY A 442 -1.78 32.56 3.39
N ILE A 443 -1.80 33.58 2.52
CA ILE A 443 -1.48 33.41 1.09
C ILE A 443 -0.05 32.92 0.91
N VAL A 444 0.92 33.51 1.63
CA VAL A 444 2.32 33.07 1.52
C VAL A 444 2.51 31.66 2.07
N ALA A 445 1.87 31.30 3.19
CA ALA A 445 1.92 29.93 3.70
C ALA A 445 1.35 28.91 2.69
N LEU A 446 0.23 29.23 2.04
CA LEU A 446 -0.36 28.42 0.98
C LEU A 446 0.59 28.26 -0.20
N LEU A 447 1.19 29.35 -0.68
CA LEU A 447 2.15 29.30 -1.81
C LEU A 447 3.39 28.47 -1.46
N LEU A 448 3.95 28.67 -0.26
CA LEU A 448 5.08 27.91 0.25
C LEU A 448 4.75 26.42 0.42
N CYS A 449 3.50 26.11 0.80
CA CYS A 449 3.07 24.76 1.08
C CYS A 449 2.84 23.94 -0.20
N VAL A 450 2.03 24.45 -1.14
CA VAL A 450 1.53 23.63 -2.26
C VAL A 450 1.83 24.22 -3.63
N VAL A 451 2.54 25.34 -3.76
CA VAL A 451 2.82 25.93 -5.10
C VAL A 451 4.31 25.90 -5.44
N VAL A 452 5.17 26.30 -4.52
CA VAL A 452 6.62 26.31 -4.78
C VAL A 452 7.24 24.91 -4.65
N GLY A 453 8.27 24.63 -5.43
CA GLY A 453 9.16 23.49 -5.22
C GLY A 453 10.38 23.87 -4.39
N ASN A 454 11.37 22.99 -4.37
CA ASN A 454 12.67 23.28 -3.77
C ASN A 454 13.61 24.01 -4.76
N LEU A 455 14.85 24.27 -4.36
CA LEU A 455 15.78 25.08 -5.15
C LEU A 455 16.55 24.29 -6.22
N ASP A 456 16.36 22.98 -6.31
CA ASP A 456 17.20 22.08 -7.10
C ASP A 456 16.92 22.17 -8.62
N THR A 457 15.80 22.77 -9.03
CA THR A 457 15.47 22.95 -10.47
C THR A 457 16.57 23.68 -11.25
N VAL A 458 17.30 24.62 -10.61
CA VAL A 458 18.45 25.29 -11.22
C VAL A 458 19.64 24.34 -11.39
N ARG A 459 19.85 23.40 -10.47
CA ARG A 459 20.90 22.38 -10.58
C ARG A 459 20.63 21.47 -11.76
N VAL A 460 19.38 21.04 -11.98
CA VAL A 460 19.00 20.26 -13.18
C VAL A 460 19.40 20.99 -14.47
N LEU A 461 19.11 22.30 -14.55
CA LEU A 461 19.49 23.12 -15.70
C LEU A 461 21.02 23.25 -15.83
N VAL A 462 21.73 23.57 -14.74
CA VAL A 462 23.19 23.74 -14.73
C VAL A 462 23.90 22.44 -15.12
N ASN A 463 23.48 21.30 -14.57
CA ASN A 463 24.04 20.00 -14.89
C ASN A 463 23.76 19.63 -16.35
N GLY A 464 22.55 19.87 -16.86
CA GLY A 464 22.24 19.62 -18.27
C GLY A 464 23.12 20.44 -19.22
N ILE A 465 23.37 21.72 -18.91
CA ILE A 465 24.29 22.56 -19.69
C ILE A 465 25.72 22.03 -19.56
N ALA A 466 26.15 21.68 -18.35
CA ALA A 466 27.49 21.17 -18.13
C ALA A 466 27.76 19.86 -18.87
N THR A 467 26.80 18.91 -18.85
CA THR A 467 26.89 17.62 -19.55
C THR A 467 27.01 17.82 -21.05
N MET A 468 26.29 18.79 -21.64
CA MET A 468 26.48 19.18 -23.04
C MET A 468 27.94 19.61 -23.33
N GLY A 469 28.58 20.30 -22.39
CA GLY A 469 29.99 20.70 -22.47
C GLY A 469 31.01 19.60 -22.17
N GLY A 470 30.58 18.35 -21.98
CA GLY A 470 31.46 17.21 -21.70
C GLY A 470 31.67 16.95 -20.20
N TYR A 471 30.88 17.57 -19.32
CA TYR A 471 30.87 17.19 -17.90
C TYR A 471 30.34 15.76 -17.76
N GLN A 472 31.23 14.85 -17.34
CA GLN A 472 30.87 13.52 -16.89
C GLN A 472 30.92 13.46 -15.37
N GLN A 473 29.89 12.85 -14.80
CA GLN A 473 29.65 12.79 -13.37
C GLN A 473 30.12 11.43 -12.86
N TYR A 474 30.95 11.44 -11.83
CA TYR A 474 31.50 10.23 -11.23
C TYR A 474 30.62 9.73 -10.09
N ASP A 475 30.22 8.46 -10.12
CA ASP A 475 29.25 7.91 -9.16
C ASP A 475 29.75 7.91 -7.71
N SER A 476 31.06 7.87 -7.51
CA SER A 476 31.68 7.89 -6.20
C SER A 476 33.13 8.40 -6.26
N ILE A 477 33.69 8.73 -5.10
CA ILE A 477 35.14 9.01 -4.97
C ILE A 477 35.99 7.80 -5.41
N GLU A 478 35.45 6.58 -5.27
CA GLU A 478 36.06 5.36 -5.79
C GLU A 478 36.05 5.35 -7.32
N SER A 479 34.91 5.62 -7.96
CA SER A 479 34.81 5.68 -9.42
C SER A 479 35.74 6.76 -9.99
N TYR A 480 35.85 7.90 -9.31
CA TYR A 480 36.78 8.97 -9.66
C TYR A 480 38.24 8.54 -9.56
N TYR A 481 38.66 7.97 -8.43
CA TYR A 481 40.04 7.49 -8.31
C TYR A 481 40.32 6.31 -9.22
N ARG A 482 39.36 5.42 -9.45
CA ARG A 482 39.44 4.30 -10.39
C ARG A 482 39.71 4.83 -11.80
N GLU A 483 38.95 5.81 -12.27
CA GLU A 483 39.19 6.44 -13.58
C GLU A 483 40.50 7.23 -13.65
N GLN A 484 40.84 8.03 -12.63
CA GLN A 484 42.14 8.72 -12.61
C GLN A 484 43.32 7.74 -12.66
N TYR A 485 43.20 6.60 -11.98
CA TYR A 485 44.20 5.54 -12.01
C TYR A 485 44.26 4.90 -13.41
N LEU A 486 43.11 4.60 -14.03
CA LEU A 486 43.03 4.08 -15.40
C LEU A 486 43.64 5.06 -16.42
N GLU A 487 43.40 6.36 -16.29
CA GLU A 487 43.99 7.41 -17.12
C GLU A 487 45.51 7.52 -16.91
N GLN A 488 45.97 7.48 -15.65
CA GLN A 488 47.39 7.58 -15.29
C GLN A 488 48.21 6.41 -15.87
N PHE A 489 47.63 5.22 -15.95
CA PHE A 489 48.31 4.00 -16.41
C PHE A 489 47.95 3.57 -17.84
N GLY A 490 47.05 4.30 -18.52
CA GLY A 490 46.72 4.08 -19.94
C GLY A 490 46.01 2.75 -20.25
N ILE A 491 45.29 2.19 -19.28
CA ILE A 491 44.59 0.89 -19.40
C ILE A 491 43.23 1.12 -20.09
N ARG A 492 42.94 0.42 -21.21
CA ARG A 492 41.70 0.57 -22.00
C ARG A 492 40.67 -0.52 -21.71
N GLN A 493 39.38 -0.19 -21.88
CA GLN A 493 38.22 -1.08 -21.74
C GLN A 493 38.27 -2.29 -22.68
N ASP A 494 37.76 -3.44 -22.22
CA ASP A 494 37.43 -4.58 -23.08
C ASP A 494 36.02 -4.43 -23.71
N THR A 495 35.70 -5.28 -24.67
CA THR A 495 34.43 -5.27 -25.44
C THR A 495 33.17 -5.59 -24.62
N SER A 496 33.29 -5.96 -23.34
CA SER A 496 32.17 -6.17 -22.42
C SER A 496 31.88 -4.98 -21.51
N GLY A 497 32.69 -3.91 -21.59
CA GLY A 497 32.55 -2.72 -20.75
C GLY A 497 33.02 -2.92 -19.30
N ALA A 498 33.49 -4.11 -18.92
CA ALA A 498 34.03 -4.39 -17.61
C ALA A 498 35.53 -4.03 -17.54
N LEU A 499 35.88 -3.08 -16.67
CA LEU A 499 37.25 -2.65 -16.41
C LEU A 499 37.87 -3.51 -15.31
N VAL A 500 38.82 -4.40 -15.65
CA VAL A 500 39.51 -5.25 -14.67
C VAL A 500 40.88 -4.64 -14.30
N LEU A 501 41.00 -4.13 -13.07
CA LEU A 501 42.28 -3.78 -12.47
C LEU A 501 42.99 -5.07 -11.97
N PRO A 502 44.34 -5.16 -12.02
CA PRO A 502 45.08 -6.20 -11.32
C PRO A 502 44.78 -6.20 -9.81
N VAL A 503 44.67 -7.39 -9.19
CA VAL A 503 44.24 -7.57 -7.78
C VAL A 503 45.08 -6.77 -6.78
N ASP A 504 46.38 -6.64 -7.03
CA ASP A 504 47.30 -5.85 -6.21
C ASP A 504 47.03 -4.34 -6.27
N GLN A 505 46.68 -3.82 -7.44
CA GLN A 505 46.30 -2.43 -7.65
C GLN A 505 44.90 -2.11 -7.11
N GLU A 506 43.98 -3.06 -7.21
CA GLU A 506 42.64 -2.95 -6.61
C GLU A 506 42.74 -2.91 -5.08
N VAL A 507 43.61 -3.73 -4.47
CA VAL A 507 43.90 -3.69 -3.03
C VAL A 507 44.55 -2.36 -2.62
N GLU A 508 45.45 -1.79 -3.42
CA GLU A 508 46.04 -0.47 -3.16
C GLU A 508 44.99 0.66 -3.21
N LEU A 509 44.12 0.64 -4.23
CA LEU A 509 43.00 1.59 -4.38
C LEU A 509 42.02 1.49 -3.20
N VAL A 510 41.61 0.27 -2.82
CA VAL A 510 40.72 0.03 -1.67
C VAL A 510 41.36 0.47 -0.36
N ASN A 511 42.66 0.22 -0.15
CA ASN A 511 43.38 0.69 1.03
C ASN A 511 43.47 2.22 1.09
N ARG A 512 43.68 2.88 -0.05
CA ARG A 512 43.69 4.35 -0.17
C ARG A 512 42.31 4.96 0.06
N LEU A 513 41.24 4.29 -0.38
CA LEU A 513 39.86 4.69 -0.13
C LEU A 513 39.46 4.53 1.34
N ASN A 514 39.86 3.44 1.98
CA ASN A 514 39.64 3.20 3.41
C ASN A 514 40.44 4.15 4.31
N SER A 515 41.54 4.72 3.79
CA SER A 515 42.37 5.73 4.46
C SER A 515 42.21 7.15 3.90
N ALA A 516 41.18 7.39 3.07
CA ALA A 516 40.99 8.67 2.39
C ALA A 516 40.87 9.81 3.41
N ASN A 517 41.94 10.58 3.50
CA ASN A 517 42.04 11.69 4.45
C ASN A 517 41.17 12.86 3.99
N ILE A 518 40.98 13.85 4.86
CA ILE A 518 40.17 15.05 4.54
C ILE A 518 40.64 15.75 3.25
N VAL A 519 41.95 15.65 2.93
CA VAL A 519 42.58 16.24 1.75
C VAL A 519 42.14 15.55 0.45
N ASP A 520 41.99 14.23 0.47
CA ASP A 520 41.54 13.44 -0.69
C ASP A 520 40.09 13.77 -1.03
N ARG A 521 39.24 13.85 0.00
CA ARG A 521 37.84 14.28 -0.14
C ARG A 521 37.75 15.71 -0.67
N LEU A 522 38.55 16.63 -0.13
CA LEU A 522 38.59 18.01 -0.59
C LEU A 522 39.04 18.10 -2.05
N SER A 523 40.03 17.31 -2.45
CA SER A 523 40.54 17.26 -3.82
C SER A 523 39.49 16.73 -4.79
N TYR A 524 38.77 15.68 -4.43
CA TYR A 524 37.63 15.18 -5.22
C TYR A 524 36.56 16.28 -5.40
N GLU A 525 36.11 16.90 -4.31
CA GLU A 525 35.08 17.96 -4.35
C GLU A 525 35.52 19.17 -5.18
N ILE A 526 36.79 19.59 -5.06
CA ILE A 526 37.35 20.68 -5.87
C ILE A 526 37.39 20.30 -7.35
N ASN A 527 37.87 19.10 -7.70
CA ASN A 527 37.95 18.66 -9.09
C ASN A 527 36.56 18.50 -9.71
N GLN A 528 35.58 17.97 -8.98
CA GLN A 528 34.19 17.95 -9.44
C GLN A 528 33.66 19.36 -9.69
N GLY A 529 33.93 20.30 -8.78
CA GLY A 529 33.54 21.70 -8.95
C GLY A 529 34.20 22.36 -10.17
N VAL A 530 35.49 22.11 -10.39
CA VAL A 530 36.21 22.62 -11.57
C VAL A 530 35.67 21.98 -12.85
N ASN A 531 35.47 20.66 -12.88
CA ASN A 531 34.90 19.96 -14.03
C ASN A 531 33.49 20.45 -14.37
N LEU A 532 32.66 20.69 -13.34
CA LEU A 532 31.33 21.27 -13.52
C LEU A 532 31.41 22.67 -14.12
N LEU A 533 32.32 23.53 -13.63
CA LEU A 533 32.51 24.88 -14.16
C LEU A 533 33.03 24.88 -15.59
N VAL A 534 34.03 24.04 -15.90
CA VAL A 534 34.60 23.90 -17.24
C VAL A 534 33.53 23.37 -18.19
N GLY A 535 32.86 22.26 -17.84
CA GLY A 535 31.77 21.70 -18.62
C GLY A 535 30.62 22.70 -18.82
N PHE A 536 30.22 23.43 -17.77
CA PHE A 536 29.20 24.47 -17.88
C PHE A 536 29.61 25.59 -18.85
N SER A 537 30.86 26.06 -18.78
CA SER A 537 31.36 27.10 -19.69
C SER A 537 31.42 26.64 -21.15
N THR A 538 31.90 25.42 -21.40
CA THR A 538 31.94 24.81 -22.73
C THR A 538 30.53 24.54 -23.26
N GLY A 539 29.63 24.08 -22.38
CA GLY A 539 28.22 23.83 -22.69
C GLY A 539 27.45 25.11 -23.04
N LEU A 540 27.71 26.21 -22.34
CA LEU A 540 27.18 27.53 -22.72
C LEU A 540 27.66 27.96 -24.11
N GLY A 541 28.92 27.67 -24.45
CA GLY A 541 29.45 27.87 -25.81
C GLY A 541 28.61 27.11 -26.85
N LYS A 542 28.45 25.80 -26.67
CA LYS A 542 27.64 24.94 -27.54
C LYS A 542 26.17 25.36 -27.63
N LEU A 543 25.57 25.79 -26.50
CA LEU A 543 24.21 26.31 -26.46
C LEU A 543 24.09 27.61 -27.27
N SER A 544 25.09 28.50 -27.19
CA SER A 544 25.14 29.73 -27.99
C SER A 544 25.33 29.47 -29.49
N GLU A 545 25.94 28.33 -29.84
CA GLU A 545 26.06 27.82 -31.22
C GLU A 545 24.76 27.17 -31.73
N GLY A 546 23.71 27.12 -30.91
CA GLY A 546 22.39 26.61 -31.27
C GLY A 546 22.21 25.10 -31.05
N GLN A 547 23.12 24.42 -30.35
CA GLN A 547 22.92 23.01 -30.00
C GLN A 547 21.74 22.86 -29.02
N PRO A 548 20.84 21.88 -29.24
CA PRO A 548 19.68 21.68 -28.39
C PRO A 548 20.08 21.16 -27.00
N LEU A 549 19.48 21.71 -25.95
CA LEU A 549 19.64 21.22 -24.58
C LEU A 549 18.82 19.95 -24.36
N LEU A 550 19.50 18.80 -24.36
CA LEU A 550 18.88 17.48 -24.20
C LEU A 550 18.75 17.11 -22.71
N ILE A 551 17.78 17.72 -22.03
CA ILE A 551 17.34 17.29 -20.69
C ILE A 551 16.03 16.50 -20.86
N GLY A 552 16.02 15.24 -20.42
CA GLY A 552 14.81 14.41 -20.41
C GLY A 552 13.65 15.09 -19.67
N SER A 553 12.42 14.93 -20.14
CA SER A 553 11.22 15.48 -19.47
C SER A 553 11.17 15.04 -18.01
N ASP A 554 11.44 13.75 -17.77
CA ASP A 554 11.41 13.11 -16.47
C ASP A 554 12.35 13.75 -15.44
N ARG A 555 13.50 14.25 -15.89
CA ARG A 555 14.49 14.91 -15.05
C ARG A 555 13.96 16.16 -14.36
N TRP A 556 13.04 16.89 -14.99
CA TRP A 556 12.48 18.15 -14.46
C TRP A 556 11.60 17.96 -13.22
N TYR A 557 11.06 16.76 -13.00
CA TYR A 557 10.30 16.44 -11.79
C TYR A 557 11.02 15.46 -10.87
N TRP A 558 11.73 14.45 -11.40
CA TRP A 558 12.45 13.50 -10.56
C TRP A 558 13.67 14.10 -9.87
N GLY A 559 14.51 14.86 -10.59
CA GLY A 559 15.76 15.42 -10.02
C GLY A 559 15.49 16.22 -8.74
N PRO A 560 14.60 17.22 -8.77
CA PRO A 560 14.26 17.99 -7.59
C PRO A 560 13.59 17.17 -6.47
N SER A 561 12.99 16.02 -6.76
CA SER A 561 12.42 15.13 -5.73
C SER A 561 13.42 14.12 -5.16
N ARG A 562 14.64 14.07 -5.71
CA ARG A 562 15.69 13.09 -5.40
C ARG A 562 17.04 13.75 -5.09
N VAL A 563 17.02 14.97 -4.52
CA VAL A 563 18.21 15.80 -4.24
C VAL A 563 19.31 15.03 -3.49
N LEU A 564 18.93 14.11 -2.61
CA LEU A 564 19.87 13.31 -1.81
C LEU A 564 20.43 12.07 -2.51
N ASN A 565 19.95 11.80 -3.73
CA ASN A 565 20.52 10.85 -4.68
C ASN A 565 21.29 11.57 -5.79
N GLU A 566 21.28 12.90 -5.80
CA GLU A 566 22.08 13.71 -6.70
C GLU A 566 23.53 13.74 -6.25
N PHE A 567 24.44 13.47 -7.18
CA PHE A 567 25.87 13.45 -6.85
C PHE A 567 26.37 14.84 -6.39
N PRO A 568 27.42 14.92 -5.54
CA PRO A 568 28.34 13.85 -5.12
C PRO A 568 27.78 12.88 -4.05
N VAL A 569 26.49 13.00 -3.70
CA VAL A 569 25.87 12.23 -2.62
C VAL A 569 24.86 11.22 -3.17
N SER A 570 25.20 9.94 -3.10
CA SER A 570 24.22 8.85 -3.04
C SER A 570 24.01 8.48 -1.57
N SER A 571 22.88 8.88 -0.98
CA SER A 571 22.55 8.59 0.42
C SER A 571 21.45 7.54 0.55
N GLY A 572 21.75 6.34 0.02
CA GLY A 572 20.89 5.17 0.19
C GLY A 572 19.52 5.33 -0.44
N ASN A 573 19.45 5.95 -1.63
CA ASN A 573 18.23 6.17 -2.41
C ASN A 573 17.17 7.09 -1.74
N ALA A 574 17.57 7.95 -0.80
CA ALA A 574 16.66 8.84 -0.09
C ALA A 574 15.78 9.72 -1.00
N ILE A 575 14.48 9.71 -0.70
CA ILE A 575 13.46 10.47 -1.40
C ILE A 575 13.23 11.80 -0.67
N THR A 576 13.25 12.92 -1.39
CA THR A 576 13.03 14.27 -0.88
C THR A 576 11.91 14.97 -1.63
N GLU A 577 10.74 14.33 -1.63
CA GLU A 577 9.54 14.90 -2.24
C GLU A 577 9.04 16.15 -1.50
N MET A 578 8.30 16.96 -2.23
CA MET A 578 7.62 18.15 -1.76
C MET A 578 6.17 18.12 -2.23
N PRO A 579 5.23 18.81 -1.56
CA PRO A 579 3.80 18.66 -1.83
C PRO A 579 3.41 18.83 -3.30
N TYR A 580 3.97 19.82 -4.02
CA TYR A 580 3.66 19.99 -5.44
C TYR A 580 4.04 18.77 -6.28
N PHE A 581 5.19 18.14 -6.01
CA PHE A 581 5.60 16.91 -6.68
C PHE A 581 4.56 15.81 -6.43
N THR A 582 4.20 15.55 -5.18
CA THR A 582 3.23 14.50 -4.81
C THR A 582 1.89 14.71 -5.53
N PHE A 583 1.33 15.92 -5.50
CA PHE A 583 0.06 16.19 -6.20
C PHE A 583 0.19 16.10 -7.73
N LEU A 584 1.32 16.53 -8.30
CA LEU A 584 1.55 16.47 -9.74
C LEU A 584 1.75 15.03 -10.23
N TYR A 585 2.48 14.23 -9.45
CA TYR A 585 2.71 12.81 -9.74
C TYR A 585 1.39 12.04 -9.71
N GLY A 586 0.56 12.35 -8.70
CA GLY A 586 -0.84 11.93 -8.63
C GLY A 586 -1.03 10.49 -8.20
N ASP A 587 -0.08 9.91 -7.48
CA ASP A 587 -0.31 8.71 -6.67
C ASP A 587 -1.11 9.13 -5.43
N LEU A 588 -2.22 8.44 -5.17
CA LEU A 588 -3.15 8.75 -4.07
C LEU A 588 -2.62 8.16 -2.76
N HIS A 589 -1.33 8.33 -2.56
CA HIS A 589 -0.58 7.68 -1.52
C HIS A 589 -0.92 8.28 -0.15
N ALA A 590 -0.72 7.49 0.90
CA ALA A 590 -1.15 7.81 2.27
C ALA A 590 -0.73 9.19 2.81
N HIS A 591 0.51 9.62 2.55
CA HIS A 591 1.00 10.91 3.01
C HIS A 591 0.26 12.08 2.35
N MET A 592 -0.18 11.93 1.10
CA MET A 592 -0.96 12.94 0.38
C MET A 592 -2.31 13.18 1.05
N ILE A 593 -3.01 12.09 1.39
CA ILE A 593 -4.32 12.16 2.06
C ILE A 593 -4.18 12.76 3.47
N ASN A 594 -3.05 12.52 4.15
CA ASN A 594 -2.84 12.99 5.52
C ASN A 594 -2.41 14.46 5.65
N MET A 595 -1.90 15.13 4.60
CA MET A 595 -1.38 16.50 4.71
C MET A 595 -2.39 17.52 5.29
N PRO A 596 -3.67 17.54 4.88
CA PRO A 596 -4.68 18.42 5.50
C PRO A 596 -4.90 18.12 6.99
N VAL A 597 -4.77 16.85 7.41
CA VAL A 597 -4.97 16.41 8.80
C VAL A 597 -3.83 16.87 9.69
N ILE A 598 -2.58 16.81 9.19
CA ILE A 598 -1.40 17.39 9.84
C ILE A 598 -1.63 18.88 10.16
N LEU A 599 -2.10 19.64 9.18
CA LEU A 599 -2.34 21.09 9.35
C LEU A 599 -3.47 21.36 10.36
N PHE A 600 -4.49 20.50 10.42
CA PHE A 600 -5.52 20.57 11.45
C PHE A 600 -4.97 20.27 12.85
N ALA A 601 -4.07 19.29 12.99
CA ALA A 601 -3.43 18.98 14.27
C ALA A 601 -2.60 20.18 14.80
N LEU A 602 -1.88 20.88 13.91
CA LEU A 602 -1.18 22.12 14.25
C LEU A 602 -2.15 23.21 14.75
N LEU A 603 -3.29 23.39 14.06
CA LEU A 603 -4.32 24.36 14.43
C LEU A 603 -4.96 24.02 15.79
N PHE A 604 -5.24 22.74 16.03
CA PHE A 604 -5.81 22.24 17.28
C PHE A 604 -4.94 22.61 18.47
N VAL A 605 -3.65 22.26 18.43
CA VAL A 605 -2.70 22.58 19.50
C VAL A 605 -2.57 24.09 19.68
N PHE A 606 -2.49 24.85 18.59
CA PHE A 606 -2.44 26.32 18.64
C PHE A 606 -3.64 26.91 19.39
N ASN A 607 -4.87 26.48 19.07
CA ASN A 607 -6.07 26.95 19.75
C ASN A 607 -6.09 26.60 21.25
N GLU A 608 -5.72 25.37 21.62
CA GLU A 608 -5.72 24.96 23.03
C GLU A 608 -4.68 25.73 23.86
N VAL A 609 -3.50 26.03 23.30
CA VAL A 609 -2.48 26.86 23.96
C VAL A 609 -2.97 28.30 24.15
N LEU A 610 -3.69 28.88 23.18
CA LEU A 610 -4.25 30.22 23.32
C LEU A 610 -5.35 30.29 24.38
N LEU A 611 -6.16 29.24 24.50
CA LEU A 611 -7.26 29.13 25.46
C LEU A 611 -6.82 28.86 26.89
N ALA A 612 -5.54 28.61 27.16
CA ALA A 612 -5.06 28.20 28.48
C ALA A 612 -5.47 29.15 29.64
N ASP A 613 -5.57 30.47 29.40
CA ASP A 613 -6.01 31.43 30.42
C ASP A 613 -7.54 31.57 30.54
N SER A 614 -8.30 31.06 29.57
CA SER A 614 -9.74 31.22 29.53
C SER A 614 -10.42 30.18 30.44
N ARG A 615 -10.91 30.63 31.60
CA ARG A 615 -11.65 29.78 32.55
C ARG A 615 -13.13 29.60 32.18
N THR A 616 -13.59 30.15 31.05
CA THR A 616 -15.02 30.25 30.72
C THR A 616 -15.53 29.15 29.77
N ARG A 617 -14.65 28.27 29.27
CA ARG A 617 -15.04 27.22 28.33
C ARG A 617 -15.81 26.10 29.03
N LYS A 618 -17.02 25.82 28.54
CA LYS A 618 -17.87 24.73 29.05
C LYS A 618 -17.22 23.36 28.79
N ILE A 619 -17.47 22.40 29.69
CA ILE A 619 -16.86 21.05 29.64
C ILE A 619 -17.13 20.37 28.29
N LEU A 620 -18.37 20.40 27.81
CA LEU A 620 -18.73 19.76 26.54
C LEU A 620 -17.96 20.35 25.34
N ASP A 621 -17.75 21.67 25.32
CA ASP A 621 -17.07 22.32 24.19
C ASP A 621 -15.59 21.95 24.17
N ARG A 622 -15.00 21.76 25.35
CA ARG A 622 -13.62 21.26 25.49
C ARG A 622 -13.54 19.79 25.11
N ALA A 623 -14.46 18.96 25.59
CA ALA A 623 -14.53 17.55 25.22
C ALA A 623 -14.65 17.37 23.71
N LEU A 624 -15.47 18.20 23.04
CA LEU A 624 -15.56 18.24 21.58
C LEU A 624 -14.21 18.57 20.92
N ALA A 625 -13.49 19.62 21.35
CA ALA A 625 -12.19 19.94 20.73
C ALA A 625 -11.12 18.89 20.99
N ILE A 626 -11.04 18.36 22.22
CA ILE A 626 -10.10 17.28 22.54
C ILE A 626 -10.45 16.02 21.74
N GLY A 627 -11.74 15.70 21.61
CA GLY A 627 -12.22 14.58 20.78
C GLY A 627 -11.87 14.76 19.31
N LEU A 628 -12.06 15.95 18.73
CA LEU A 628 -11.68 16.23 17.33
C LEU A 628 -10.16 16.19 17.12
N GLY A 629 -9.37 16.71 18.07
CA GLY A 629 -7.91 16.63 18.02
C GLY A 629 -7.39 15.19 18.13
N ALA A 630 -7.98 14.40 19.04
CA ALA A 630 -7.67 12.98 19.20
C ALA A 630 -8.16 12.13 18.02
N LEU A 631 -9.31 12.46 17.42
CA LEU A 631 -9.77 11.84 16.16
C LEU A 631 -8.74 12.08 15.05
N ALA A 632 -8.32 13.32 14.83
CA ALA A 632 -7.37 13.65 13.78
C ALA A 632 -6.00 12.98 13.97
N ILE A 633 -5.42 13.09 15.17
CA ILE A 633 -4.09 12.52 15.46
C ILE A 633 -4.15 10.99 15.57
N GLY A 634 -5.21 10.42 16.14
CA GLY A 634 -5.42 8.97 16.22
C GLY A 634 -5.60 8.32 14.85
N LEU A 635 -6.38 8.94 13.95
CA LEU A 635 -6.56 8.43 12.58
C LEU A 635 -5.29 8.47 11.75
N MET A 636 -4.27 9.26 12.10
CA MET A 636 -2.98 9.21 11.40
C MET A 636 -2.38 7.80 11.45
N THR A 637 -2.63 7.00 12.50
CA THR A 637 -2.20 5.60 12.54
C THR A 637 -2.71 4.80 11.35
N ALA A 638 -3.96 5.04 10.93
CA ALA A 638 -4.63 4.31 9.85
C ALA A 638 -4.59 5.01 8.48
N ILE A 639 -4.29 6.31 8.43
CA ILE A 639 -4.09 7.06 7.17
C ILE A 639 -2.64 6.97 6.71
N ASN A 640 -1.69 7.33 7.59
CA ASN A 640 -0.25 7.29 7.35
C ASN A 640 0.50 7.11 8.68
N THR A 641 0.81 5.86 9.02
CA THR A 641 1.34 5.48 10.35
C THR A 641 2.63 6.21 10.72
N TRP A 642 3.42 6.65 9.73
CA TRP A 642 4.67 7.41 9.93
C TRP A 642 4.47 8.78 10.60
N ASP A 643 3.29 9.40 10.45
CA ASP A 643 2.99 10.71 11.02
C ASP A 643 2.49 10.60 12.48
N TRP A 644 1.99 9.45 12.88
CA TRP A 644 1.39 9.26 14.19
C TRP A 644 2.36 9.56 15.36
N PRO A 645 3.62 9.04 15.41
CA PRO A 645 4.50 9.27 16.55
C PRO A 645 4.82 10.75 16.78
N SER A 646 5.17 11.47 15.71
CA SER A 646 5.57 12.88 15.80
C SER A 646 4.41 13.76 16.24
N PHE A 647 3.21 13.55 15.67
CA PHE A 647 2.03 14.34 16.03
C PHE A 647 1.38 13.92 17.36
N MET A 648 1.51 12.66 17.77
CA MET A 648 1.14 12.22 19.12
C MET A 648 1.99 12.93 20.19
N VAL A 649 3.31 12.99 19.99
CA VAL A 649 4.22 13.75 20.87
C VAL A 649 3.88 15.24 20.84
N PHE A 650 3.72 15.83 19.66
CA PHE A 650 3.38 17.25 19.51
C PHE A 650 2.05 17.60 20.21
N GLY A 651 1.01 16.77 20.04
CA GLY A 651 -0.29 16.92 20.68
C GLY A 651 -0.24 16.78 22.20
N ALA A 652 0.38 15.72 22.71
CA ALA A 652 0.48 15.46 24.15
C ALA A 652 1.31 16.53 24.87
N VAL A 653 2.46 16.92 24.31
CA VAL A 653 3.31 17.99 24.86
C VAL A 653 2.61 19.34 24.76
N GLY A 654 1.93 19.63 23.64
CA GLY A 654 1.15 20.84 23.46
C GLY A 654 0.01 20.99 24.47
N LEU A 655 -0.75 19.92 24.71
CA LEU A 655 -1.80 19.88 25.73
C LEU A 655 -1.22 19.96 27.15
N GLY A 656 -0.08 19.31 27.39
CA GLY A 656 0.67 19.44 28.65
C GLY A 656 1.10 20.88 28.92
N TYR A 657 1.57 21.58 27.89
CA TYR A 657 1.93 22.99 27.99
C TYR A 657 0.69 23.88 28.23
N ALA A 658 -0.41 23.63 27.52
CA ALA A 658 -1.68 24.33 27.75
C ALA A 658 -2.21 24.12 29.18
N TRP A 659 -2.09 22.89 29.71
CA TRP A 659 -2.44 22.56 31.09
C TRP A 659 -1.55 23.30 32.10
N TRP A 660 -0.23 23.31 31.87
CA TRP A 660 0.72 24.03 32.71
C TRP A 660 0.41 25.53 32.77
N LEU A 661 0.13 26.14 31.62
CA LEU A 661 -0.24 27.55 31.52
C LEU A 661 -1.50 27.89 32.31
N ARG A 662 -2.49 27.00 32.29
CA ARG A 662 -3.79 27.16 32.97
C ARG A 662 -3.67 27.12 34.49
N TRP A 663 -2.95 26.11 35.00
CA TRP A 663 -2.93 25.82 36.44
C TRP A 663 -1.74 26.43 37.15
N ARG A 664 -0.55 26.42 36.53
CA ARG A 664 0.76 26.87 37.05
C ARG A 664 1.27 26.17 38.31
N ASN A 665 0.38 25.54 39.09
CA ASN A 665 0.67 24.79 40.30
C ASN A 665 0.01 23.40 40.23
N ILE A 666 0.65 22.42 40.87
CA ILE A 666 0.15 21.05 40.96
C ILE A 666 -0.78 20.94 42.16
N THR A 667 -2.04 20.58 41.92
CA THR A 667 -3.10 20.37 42.93
C THR A 667 -3.94 19.16 42.53
N ARG A 668 -4.74 18.60 43.44
CA ARG A 668 -5.64 17.47 43.11
C ARG A 668 -6.55 17.79 41.91
N HIS A 669 -7.11 19.00 41.84
CA HIS A 669 -7.96 19.42 40.74
C HIS A 669 -7.21 19.53 39.42
N SER A 670 -5.97 20.04 39.43
CA SER A 670 -5.18 20.12 38.21
C SER A 670 -4.76 18.72 37.73
N LEU A 671 -4.46 17.78 38.62
CA LEU A 671 -4.18 16.38 38.24
C LEU A 671 -5.41 15.69 37.62
N VAL A 672 -6.61 15.90 38.17
CA VAL A 672 -7.85 15.40 37.57
C VAL A 672 -8.08 16.01 36.19
N ASP A 673 -7.86 17.32 36.04
CA ASP A 673 -7.95 18.01 34.74
C ASP A 673 -6.94 17.45 33.72
N MET A 674 -5.73 17.15 34.17
CA MET A 674 -4.68 16.54 33.35
C MET A 674 -5.09 15.15 32.88
N PHE A 675 -5.61 14.31 33.78
CA PHE A 675 -6.07 12.96 33.47
C PHE A 675 -7.18 12.98 32.40
N PHE A 676 -8.20 13.81 32.56
CA PHE A 676 -9.29 13.88 31.57
C PHE A 676 -8.89 14.57 30.26
N THR A 677 -7.92 15.49 30.28
CA THR A 677 -7.49 16.20 29.06
C THR A 677 -6.48 15.39 28.29
N ILE A 678 -5.35 15.04 28.91
CA ILE A 678 -4.25 14.34 28.26
C ILE A 678 -4.53 12.84 28.24
N GLY A 679 -4.91 12.25 29.37
CA GLY A 679 -5.29 10.83 29.41
C GLY A 679 -6.51 10.54 28.54
N GLY A 680 -7.53 11.41 28.56
CA GLY A 680 -8.69 11.32 27.67
C GLY A 680 -8.32 11.47 26.19
N PHE A 681 -7.43 12.40 25.85
CA PHE A 681 -6.89 12.55 24.48
C PHE A 681 -6.16 11.27 24.02
N LEU A 682 -5.25 10.75 24.83
CA LEU A 682 -4.47 9.54 24.50
C LEU A 682 -5.37 8.31 24.35
N PHE A 683 -6.31 8.13 25.29
CA PHE A 683 -7.28 7.03 25.24
C PHE A 683 -8.14 7.10 23.98
N PHE A 684 -8.72 8.28 23.68
CA PHE A 684 -9.60 8.42 22.52
C PHE A 684 -8.82 8.30 21.20
N ALA A 685 -7.59 8.82 21.13
CA ALA A 685 -6.75 8.67 19.94
C ALA A 685 -6.40 7.19 19.67
N ARG A 686 -6.15 6.39 20.72
CA ARG A 686 -5.96 4.93 20.58
C ARG A 686 -7.25 4.22 20.19
N PHE A 687 -8.38 4.58 20.81
CA PHE A 687 -9.69 4.00 20.52
C PHE A 687 -10.09 4.21 19.05
N VAL A 688 -9.88 5.42 18.52
CA VAL A 688 -10.21 5.76 17.13
C VAL A 688 -9.44 4.89 16.12
N ALA A 689 -8.25 4.41 16.46
CA ALA A 689 -7.43 3.55 15.63
C ALA A 689 -7.70 2.04 15.81
N ILE A 690 -8.62 1.65 16.70
CA ILE A 690 -8.78 0.25 17.13
C ILE A 690 -9.10 -0.69 15.96
N ALA A 691 -9.95 -0.27 15.02
CA ALA A 691 -10.30 -1.08 13.86
C ALA A 691 -9.09 -1.32 12.94
N HIS A 692 -8.11 -0.42 12.88
CA HIS A 692 -6.89 -0.65 12.12
C HIS A 692 -5.95 -1.56 12.91
N THR A 693 -5.70 -1.25 14.19
CA THR A 693 -4.73 -1.98 15.01
C THR A 693 -5.16 -3.40 15.37
N SER A 694 -6.43 -3.77 15.14
CA SER A 694 -6.93 -5.13 15.35
C SER A 694 -6.70 -6.05 14.15
N TRP A 695 -6.43 -5.49 12.98
CA TRP A 695 -6.32 -6.23 11.71
C TRP A 695 -4.99 -5.98 10.98
N TYR A 696 -4.26 -4.94 11.36
CA TYR A 696 -2.96 -4.61 10.79
C TYR A 696 -1.83 -5.31 11.55
N ALA A 697 -1.04 -6.10 10.84
CA ALA A 697 0.15 -6.75 11.37
C ALA A 697 1.39 -5.96 10.91
N ALA A 698 2.09 -5.35 11.87
CA ALA A 698 3.23 -4.48 11.62
C ALA A 698 4.54 -5.25 11.67
N VAL A 699 5.30 -5.22 10.58
CA VAL A 699 6.60 -5.91 10.43
C VAL A 699 7.75 -5.09 11.02
N TYR A 700 7.70 -3.77 10.79
CA TYR A 700 8.75 -2.85 11.22
C TYR A 700 8.37 -2.16 12.54
N GLN A 701 8.71 -2.80 13.66
CA GLN A 701 8.38 -2.29 14.99
C GLN A 701 9.55 -1.64 15.74
N SER A 702 10.76 -1.71 15.16
CA SER A 702 11.97 -1.19 15.78
C SER A 702 12.64 -0.08 14.98
N VAL A 703 13.44 0.71 15.69
CA VAL A 703 14.31 1.74 15.13
C VAL A 703 15.76 1.38 15.37
N GLU A 704 16.63 1.77 14.45
CA GLU A 704 18.08 1.57 14.55
C GLU A 704 18.85 2.87 14.28
N LEU A 705 20.12 2.89 14.70
CA LEU A 705 21.00 4.02 14.44
C LEU A 705 21.47 3.98 12.98
N TYR A 706 21.17 5.02 12.21
CA TYR A 706 21.57 5.10 10.81
C TYR A 706 23.09 5.26 10.69
N GLN A 707 23.76 4.38 9.93
CA GLN A 707 25.22 4.40 9.73
C GLN A 707 25.66 4.92 8.36
N GLY A 708 24.73 5.13 7.43
CA GLY A 708 25.04 5.59 6.06
C GLY A 708 25.42 7.08 5.97
N ARG A 709 25.66 7.55 4.73
CA ARG A 709 25.98 8.96 4.44
C ARG A 709 24.85 9.88 4.91
N LYS A 710 25.24 10.95 5.60
CA LYS A 710 24.36 12.00 6.15
C LYS A 710 24.08 13.09 5.13
N THR A 711 23.07 13.91 5.40
CA THR A 711 22.67 15.00 4.50
C THR A 711 23.76 16.08 4.46
N PRO A 712 24.30 16.43 3.28
CA PRO A 712 25.26 17.53 3.15
C PRO A 712 24.57 18.89 3.29
N LEU A 713 25.33 19.92 3.65
CA LEU A 713 24.76 21.28 3.82
C LEU A 713 24.15 21.83 2.54
N TRP A 714 24.77 21.60 1.38
CA TRP A 714 24.25 22.10 0.11
C TRP A 714 22.85 21.53 -0.19
N ALA A 715 22.63 20.22 0.03
CA ALA A 715 21.33 19.59 -0.21
C ALA A 715 20.30 20.08 0.80
N TYR A 716 20.71 20.24 2.06
CA TYR A 716 19.84 20.84 3.08
C TYR A 716 19.39 22.26 2.70
N PHE A 717 20.28 23.07 2.12
CA PHE A 717 19.93 24.39 1.60
C PHE A 717 19.07 24.33 0.34
N ASP A 718 19.29 23.37 -0.57
CA ASP A 718 18.43 23.23 -1.74
C ASP A 718 16.99 22.87 -1.34
N ILE A 719 16.84 21.98 -0.35
CA ILE A 719 15.53 21.54 0.14
C ILE A 719 14.85 22.61 1.01
N HIS A 720 15.57 23.20 1.97
CA HIS A 720 14.96 24.05 3.01
C HIS A 720 15.39 25.53 2.97
N GLY A 721 16.26 25.95 2.07
CA GLY A 721 16.92 27.26 2.07
C GLY A 721 15.96 28.45 2.07
N LEU A 722 14.86 28.37 1.31
CA LEU A 722 13.81 29.40 1.30
C LEU A 722 13.16 29.57 2.68
N PHE A 723 12.86 28.46 3.36
CA PHE A 723 12.25 28.47 4.69
C PHE A 723 13.25 28.96 5.74
N LEU A 724 14.49 28.48 5.68
CA LEU A 724 15.55 28.87 6.61
C LEU A 724 15.81 30.38 6.54
N LEU A 725 15.81 30.98 5.34
CA LEU A 725 15.94 32.44 5.20
C LEU A 725 14.84 33.18 5.98
N LEU A 726 13.58 32.74 5.88
CA LEU A 726 12.44 33.36 6.57
C LEU A 726 12.51 33.15 8.09
N ILE A 727 12.83 31.93 8.54
CA ILE A 727 12.94 31.58 9.96
C ILE A 727 14.10 32.34 10.60
N VAL A 728 15.30 32.29 10.01
CA VAL A 728 16.47 33.01 10.52
C VAL A 728 16.22 34.52 10.54
N SER A 729 15.59 35.07 9.50
CA SER A 729 15.20 36.48 9.48
C SER A 729 14.26 36.84 10.63
N LEU A 730 13.29 35.96 10.95
CA LEU A 730 12.39 36.13 12.08
C LEU A 730 13.13 36.10 13.42
N LEU A 731 14.05 35.15 13.62
CA LEU A 731 14.85 35.04 14.84
C LEU A 731 15.75 36.27 15.03
N ILE A 732 16.41 36.74 13.96
CA ILE A 732 17.19 37.99 13.95
C ILE A 732 16.30 39.16 14.36
N TRP A 733 15.12 39.28 13.73
CA TRP A 733 14.20 40.38 13.99
C TRP A 733 13.69 40.40 15.44
N GLU A 734 13.27 39.26 15.97
CA GLU A 734 12.81 39.13 17.36
C GLU A 734 13.92 39.40 18.37
N THR A 735 15.14 38.97 18.07
CA THR A 735 16.31 39.26 18.90
C THR A 735 16.65 40.75 18.90
N GLY A 736 16.64 41.39 17.72
CA GLY A 736 16.85 42.83 17.62
C GLY A 736 15.76 43.64 18.34
N ARG A 737 14.50 43.17 18.33
CA ARG A 737 13.42 43.75 19.16
C ARG A 737 13.68 43.55 20.64
N TRP A 738 14.10 42.36 21.04
CA TRP A 738 14.41 42.06 22.44
C TRP A 738 15.54 42.94 22.97
N PHE A 739 16.67 43.02 22.27
CA PHE A 739 17.80 43.83 22.70
C PHE A 739 17.50 45.33 22.76
N ARG A 740 16.66 45.87 21.88
CA ARG A 740 16.18 47.26 21.98
C ARG A 740 15.31 47.52 23.22
N SER A 741 14.66 46.50 23.77
CA SER A 741 13.83 46.61 24.98
C SER A 741 14.60 46.39 26.28
N VAL A 742 15.80 45.80 26.23
CA VAL A 742 16.62 45.47 27.42
C VAL A 742 17.54 46.65 27.75
N HIS A 743 17.33 47.25 28.92
CA HIS A 743 18.21 48.30 29.44
C HIS A 743 19.35 47.69 30.28
N VAL A 744 20.53 48.31 30.30
CA VAL A 744 21.72 47.82 31.05
C VAL A 744 21.40 47.53 32.53
N LYS A 745 20.47 48.29 33.14
CA LYS A 745 20.01 48.06 34.51
C LYS A 745 19.33 46.71 34.72
N ALA A 746 18.66 46.15 33.71
CA ALA A 746 17.97 44.85 33.77
C ALA A 746 18.95 43.65 33.76
N LEU A 747 20.22 43.89 33.46
CA LEU A 747 21.30 42.89 33.47
C LEU A 747 22.07 42.86 34.81
N ARG A 748 21.86 43.83 35.71
CA ARG A 748 22.49 43.84 37.03
C ARG A 748 22.07 42.59 37.83
N GLY A 749 23.05 41.87 38.37
CA GLY A 749 22.83 40.64 39.13
C GLY A 749 22.57 39.38 38.28
N LYS A 750 22.49 39.51 36.94
CA LYS A 750 22.27 38.37 36.03
C LYS A 750 23.54 37.82 35.39
N GLY A 751 24.72 38.34 35.75
CA GLY A 751 26.01 37.94 35.18
C GLY A 751 26.24 36.43 35.21
N ILE A 752 25.96 35.78 36.35
CA ILE A 752 26.09 34.32 36.50
C ILE A 752 25.21 33.58 35.49
N TRP A 753 23.94 33.95 35.35
CA TRP A 753 23.01 33.31 34.41
C TRP A 753 23.36 33.56 32.95
N ILE A 754 23.90 34.74 32.64
CA ILE A 754 24.42 35.06 31.30
C ILE A 754 25.66 34.20 30.99
N SER A 755 26.57 34.05 31.96
CA SER A 755 27.75 33.17 31.82
C SER A 755 27.37 31.70 31.69
N VAL A 756 26.38 31.22 32.46
CA VAL A 756 25.84 29.85 32.33
C VAL A 756 25.20 29.67 30.96
N GLY A 757 24.37 30.61 30.50
CA GLY A 757 23.77 30.56 29.18
C GLY A 757 24.81 30.56 28.05
N ALA A 758 25.84 31.39 28.17
CA ALA A 758 26.96 31.44 27.22
C ALA A 758 27.78 30.14 27.22
N LEU A 759 28.01 29.54 28.40
CA LEU A 759 28.67 28.24 28.53
C LEU A 759 27.84 27.14 27.87
N VAL A 760 26.54 27.06 28.14
CA VAL A 760 25.64 26.06 27.53
C VAL A 760 25.62 26.22 26.00
N ALA A 761 25.49 27.46 25.50
CA ALA A 761 25.56 27.72 24.06
C ALA A 761 26.92 27.33 23.47
N GLY A 762 28.02 27.63 24.16
CA GLY A 762 29.37 27.25 23.75
C GLY A 762 29.57 25.73 23.70
N VAL A 763 29.11 25.00 24.72
CA VAL A 763 29.16 23.53 24.77
C VAL A 763 28.34 22.93 23.64
N LEU A 764 27.10 23.38 23.43
CA LEU A 764 26.26 22.84 22.36
C LEU A 764 26.78 23.20 20.96
N THR A 765 27.42 24.37 20.80
CA THR A 765 28.12 24.72 19.55
C THR A 765 29.33 23.81 19.33
N ALA A 766 30.08 23.48 20.38
CA ALA A 766 31.16 22.49 20.30
C ALA A 766 30.62 21.10 19.94
N VAL A 767 29.47 20.68 20.51
CA VAL A 767 28.78 19.45 20.12
C VAL A 767 28.39 19.49 18.65
N ALA A 768 27.85 20.61 18.15
CA ALA A 768 27.50 20.75 16.73
C ALA A 768 28.72 20.64 15.80
N LEU A 769 29.86 21.21 16.20
CA LEU A 769 31.13 21.10 15.47
C LEU A 769 31.68 19.66 15.49
N ILE A 770 31.60 18.97 16.64
CA ILE A 770 31.98 17.56 16.77
C ILE A 770 31.08 16.68 15.89
N MET A 771 29.77 16.90 15.95
CA MET A 771 28.79 16.19 15.11
C MET A 771 29.06 16.43 13.61
N MET A 772 29.33 17.66 13.21
CA MET A 772 29.74 17.99 11.83
C MET A 772 31.03 17.25 11.44
N ALA A 773 32.03 17.21 12.31
CA ALA A 773 33.27 16.46 12.09
C ALA A 773 33.04 14.94 11.99
N MET A 774 32.01 14.42 12.67
CA MET A 774 31.53 13.03 12.56
C MET A 774 30.62 12.78 11.34
N GLY A 775 30.42 13.78 10.47
CA GLY A 775 29.63 13.68 9.24
C GLY A 775 28.20 14.22 9.33
N TYR A 776 27.67 14.57 10.51
CA TYR A 776 26.33 15.14 10.69
C TYR A 776 26.33 16.64 10.35
N GLN A 777 26.55 16.98 9.08
CA GLN A 777 26.79 18.38 8.69
C GLN A 777 25.63 19.32 9.05
N VAL A 778 24.38 18.87 8.92
CA VAL A 778 23.18 19.64 9.25
C VAL A 778 23.16 20.11 10.72
N ALA A 779 23.87 19.42 11.64
CA ALA A 779 23.93 19.78 13.06
C ALA A 779 24.48 21.18 13.30
N ILE A 780 25.40 21.68 12.46
CA ILE A 780 26.00 23.02 12.59
C ILE A 780 24.99 24.14 12.35
N ILE A 781 23.90 23.85 11.65
CA ILE A 781 22.79 24.78 11.40
C ILE A 781 21.69 24.54 12.43
N VAL A 782 21.25 23.30 12.58
CA VAL A 782 20.06 22.95 13.38
C VAL A 782 20.26 23.21 14.86
N ILE A 783 21.39 22.79 15.45
CA ILE A 783 21.61 22.91 16.90
C ILE A 783 21.63 24.39 17.34
N PRO A 784 22.42 25.29 16.70
CA PRO A 784 22.38 26.71 17.02
C PRO A 784 20.99 27.35 16.86
N LEU A 785 20.23 26.96 15.84
CA LEU A 785 18.87 27.49 15.63
C LEU A 785 17.91 27.02 16.73
N ILE A 786 17.96 25.75 17.14
CA ILE A 786 17.15 25.24 18.25
C ILE A 786 17.50 25.98 19.54
N ILE A 787 18.78 26.19 19.84
CA ILE A 787 19.20 26.96 21.03
C ILE A 787 18.65 28.39 20.99
N TRP A 788 18.74 29.03 19.82
CA TRP A 788 18.22 30.38 19.64
C TRP A 788 16.70 30.44 19.85
N ILE A 789 15.97 29.46 19.31
CA ILE A 789 14.54 29.30 19.49
C ILE A 789 14.19 29.11 20.97
N VAL A 790 14.89 28.23 21.70
CA VAL A 790 14.68 28.01 23.14
C VAL A 790 14.94 29.30 23.93
N ALA A 791 16.00 30.04 23.62
CA ALA A 791 16.30 31.31 24.27
C ALA A 791 15.19 32.35 24.04
N LEU A 792 14.65 32.44 22.81
CA LEU A 792 13.54 33.34 22.48
C LEU A 792 12.19 32.86 23.03
N PHE A 793 12.01 31.55 23.23
CA PHE A 793 10.80 30.98 23.83
C PHE A 793 10.64 31.39 25.29
N PHE A 794 11.73 31.33 26.06
CA PHE A 794 11.77 31.72 27.48
C PHE A 794 12.01 33.21 27.71
N ARG A 795 12.04 34.02 26.65
CA ARG A 795 12.17 35.48 26.75
C ARG A 795 11.06 36.05 27.65
N PRO A 796 11.39 36.90 28.65
CA PRO A 796 10.37 37.58 29.46
C PRO A 796 9.42 38.42 28.61
N GLY A 797 8.11 38.27 28.85
CA GLY A 797 7.06 38.98 28.12
C GLY A 797 6.81 38.46 26.69
N GLN A 798 7.35 37.28 26.33
CA GLN A 798 7.10 36.69 25.02
C GLN A 798 5.63 36.34 24.84
N SER A 799 5.08 36.64 23.67
CA SER A 799 3.68 36.32 23.36
C SER A 799 3.50 34.82 23.15
N ARG A 800 2.35 34.27 23.57
CA ARG A 800 2.00 32.86 23.33
C ARG A 800 1.99 32.47 21.86
N VAL A 801 1.49 33.38 21.02
CA VAL A 801 1.48 33.17 19.57
C VAL A 801 2.91 32.92 19.07
N MET A 802 3.86 33.78 19.48
CA MET A 802 5.26 33.61 19.11
C MET A 802 5.87 32.35 19.73
N GLN A 803 5.52 31.99 20.97
CA GLN A 803 5.97 30.73 21.58
C GLN A 803 5.55 29.51 20.76
N VAL A 804 4.31 29.46 20.26
CA VAL A 804 3.85 28.36 19.40
C VAL A 804 4.61 28.35 18.06
N VAL A 805 4.81 29.51 17.42
CA VAL A 805 5.58 29.60 16.16
C VAL A 805 7.03 29.13 16.36
N LEU A 806 7.65 29.52 17.48
CA LEU A 806 8.99 29.09 17.85
C LEU A 806 9.05 27.58 18.10
N VAL A 807 8.08 26.99 18.79
CA VAL A 807 8.00 25.54 19.02
C VAL A 807 7.77 24.79 17.71
N MET A 808 6.90 25.28 16.82
CA MET A 808 6.71 24.68 15.49
C MET A 808 8.02 24.67 14.69
N ALA A 809 8.72 25.81 14.64
CA ALA A 809 10.03 25.89 13.97
C ALA A 809 11.08 24.96 14.61
N GLY A 810 11.15 24.94 15.94
CA GLY A 810 12.08 24.10 16.69
C GLY A 810 11.78 22.61 16.54
N PHE A 811 10.51 22.23 16.49
CA PHE A 811 10.05 20.86 16.28
C PHE A 811 10.42 20.36 14.89
N ALA A 812 10.16 21.14 13.83
CA ALA A 812 10.55 20.80 12.47
C ALA A 812 12.08 20.71 12.30
N LEU A 813 12.84 21.61 12.94
CA LEU A 813 14.31 21.52 12.98
C LEU A 813 14.79 20.26 13.72
N ALA A 814 14.16 19.91 14.85
CA ALA A 814 14.49 18.70 15.59
C ALA A 814 14.20 17.43 14.78
N LEU A 815 13.08 17.37 14.05
CA LEU A 815 12.78 16.28 13.13
C LEU A 815 13.85 16.16 12.03
N SER A 816 14.31 17.29 11.47
CA SER A 816 15.39 17.27 10.46
C SER A 816 16.71 16.71 10.98
N LEU A 817 16.99 16.84 12.28
CA LEU A 817 18.17 16.23 12.89
C LEU A 817 17.92 14.76 13.27
N ALA A 818 16.69 14.41 13.65
CA ALA A 818 16.32 13.05 14.05
C ALA A 818 16.53 12.04 12.91
N VAL A 819 16.16 12.41 11.67
CA VAL A 819 16.37 11.55 10.48
C VAL A 819 17.84 11.36 10.09
N GLU A 820 18.75 12.18 10.64
CA GLU A 820 20.18 11.96 10.48
C GLU A 820 20.69 10.86 11.42
N ILE A 821 19.99 10.58 12.52
CA ILE A 821 20.45 9.74 13.62
C ILE A 821 19.74 8.37 13.59
N VAL A 822 18.43 8.36 13.35
CA VAL A 822 17.58 7.17 13.52
C VAL A 822 16.89 6.84 12.20
N THR A 823 16.82 5.55 11.87
CA THR A 823 16.02 5.00 10.77
C THR A 823 15.16 3.84 11.29
N VAL A 824 14.10 3.49 10.59
CA VAL A 824 13.30 2.30 10.91
C VAL A 824 14.05 1.06 10.44
N THR A 825 14.08 0.00 11.26
CA THR A 825 14.73 -1.26 10.88
C THR A 825 14.05 -1.82 9.62
N GLY A 826 14.84 -2.21 8.62
CA GLY A 826 14.33 -2.72 7.35
C GLY A 826 13.95 -1.64 6.33
N ASP A 827 14.15 -0.35 6.63
CA ASP A 827 14.09 0.72 5.62
C ASP A 827 15.21 0.55 4.58
N ILE A 828 14.99 1.04 3.36
CA ILE A 828 16.01 1.04 2.30
C ILE A 828 16.98 2.19 2.63
N GLY A 829 18.03 1.87 3.39
CA GLY A 829 18.94 2.86 3.97
C GLY A 829 18.26 3.76 4.99
N ARG A 830 17.74 4.90 4.53
CA ARG A 830 16.85 5.81 5.30
C ARG A 830 15.79 6.46 4.42
N GLN A 831 15.46 5.80 3.31
CA GLN A 831 14.67 6.39 2.24
C GLN A 831 13.29 6.82 2.71
N ASN A 832 12.53 5.92 3.35
CA ASN A 832 11.20 6.24 3.85
C ASN A 832 11.26 7.19 5.05
N THR A 833 12.28 7.03 5.90
CA THR A 833 12.51 7.92 7.04
C THR A 833 12.68 9.38 6.57
N VAL A 834 13.58 9.66 5.63
CA VAL A 834 13.74 11.04 5.11
C VAL A 834 12.46 11.51 4.43
N PHE A 835 11.89 10.70 3.53
CA PHE A 835 10.70 11.03 2.78
C PHE A 835 9.54 11.48 3.67
N LYS A 836 9.12 10.63 4.63
CA LYS A 836 7.92 10.86 5.43
C LYS A 836 8.11 12.03 6.40
N PHE A 837 9.28 12.14 7.05
CA PHE A 837 9.52 13.23 8.01
C PHE A 837 9.84 14.57 7.33
N TYR A 838 10.52 14.60 6.18
CA TYR A 838 10.75 15.87 5.45
C TYR A 838 9.45 16.49 4.94
N MET A 839 8.46 15.68 4.60
CA MET A 839 7.11 16.18 4.29
C MET A 839 6.48 16.90 5.48
N GLN A 840 6.57 16.35 6.70
CA GLN A 840 6.08 17.03 7.91
C GLN A 840 6.79 18.38 8.12
N ILE A 841 8.12 18.39 7.94
CA ILE A 841 8.97 19.59 8.07
C ILE A 841 8.56 20.67 7.08
N TRP A 842 8.32 20.30 5.82
CA TRP A 842 7.85 21.22 4.78
C TRP A 842 6.53 21.90 5.13
N LEU A 843 5.55 21.13 5.59
CA LEU A 843 4.23 21.65 5.99
C LEU A 843 4.35 22.64 7.16
N ILE A 844 5.13 22.29 8.19
CA ILE A 844 5.33 23.14 9.37
C ILE A 844 6.12 24.41 8.99
N PHE A 845 7.19 24.29 8.22
CA PHE A 845 7.98 25.42 7.75
C PHE A 845 7.19 26.36 6.83
N SER A 846 6.23 25.86 6.06
CA SER A 846 5.35 26.69 5.24
C SER A 846 4.47 27.61 6.09
N VAL A 847 3.88 27.07 7.16
CA VAL A 847 3.08 27.85 8.12
C VAL A 847 3.94 28.89 8.84
N VAL A 848 5.09 28.47 9.38
CA VAL A 848 6.02 29.36 10.08
C VAL A 848 6.55 30.44 9.13
N GLY A 849 6.91 30.06 7.90
CA GLY A 849 7.42 30.94 6.86
C GLY A 849 6.41 31.99 6.43
N GLY A 850 5.13 31.62 6.26
CA GLY A 850 4.06 32.58 5.96
C GLY A 850 3.85 33.61 7.06
N ALA A 851 3.81 33.17 8.33
CA ALA A 851 3.72 34.08 9.48
C ALA A 851 4.96 35.00 9.58
N ALA A 852 6.16 34.42 9.42
CA ALA A 852 7.43 35.15 9.42
C ALA A 852 7.45 36.23 8.32
N PHE A 853 7.10 35.86 7.09
CA PHE A 853 7.06 36.79 5.96
C PHE A 853 6.12 37.97 6.24
N ALA A 854 4.89 37.73 6.72
CA ALA A 854 3.94 38.82 6.96
C ALA A 854 4.45 39.81 8.03
N TRP A 855 5.08 39.31 9.11
CA TRP A 855 5.69 40.14 10.14
C TRP A 855 6.91 40.91 9.64
N LEU A 856 7.80 40.26 8.90
CA LEU A 856 9.02 40.87 8.36
C LEU A 856 8.71 41.88 7.27
N PHE A 857 7.83 41.56 6.33
CA PHE A 857 7.37 42.43 5.25
C PHE A 857 6.82 43.74 5.81
N THR A 858 5.92 43.66 6.79
CA THR A 858 5.33 44.85 7.41
C THR A 858 6.35 45.63 8.24
N SER A 859 7.30 44.94 8.87
CA SER A 859 8.38 45.58 9.63
C SER A 859 9.42 46.24 8.72
N SER A 860 9.56 45.77 7.48
CA SER A 860 10.54 46.25 6.52
C SER A 860 10.30 47.70 6.05
N ASP A 861 9.07 48.20 6.21
CA ASP A 861 8.74 49.61 5.96
C ASP A 861 9.54 50.57 6.86
N ARG A 862 10.10 50.08 7.98
CA ARG A 862 10.96 50.87 8.88
C ARG A 862 12.45 50.62 8.69
N TRP A 863 12.81 49.68 7.82
CA TRP A 863 14.21 49.34 7.60
C TRP A 863 14.85 50.35 6.66
N ARG A 864 16.16 50.57 6.82
CA ARG A 864 16.92 51.38 5.85
C ARG A 864 16.85 50.72 4.46
N ALA A 865 16.82 51.52 3.40
CA ALA A 865 16.70 51.03 2.02
C ALA A 865 17.71 49.92 1.68
N GLY A 866 18.98 50.06 2.10
CA GLY A 866 19.99 49.03 1.90
C GLY A 866 19.68 47.70 2.61
N LEU A 867 19.19 47.73 3.85
CA LEU A 867 18.81 46.51 4.58
C LEU A 867 17.57 45.86 3.96
N ARG A 868 16.63 46.70 3.53
CA ARG A 868 15.44 46.26 2.79
C ARG A 868 15.87 45.53 1.51
N PHE A 869 16.79 46.10 0.74
CA PHE A 869 17.34 45.47 -0.47
C PHE A 869 18.06 44.15 -0.17
N ILE A 870 18.94 44.11 0.84
CA ILE A 870 19.67 42.91 1.26
C ILE A 870 18.73 41.76 1.67
N TRP A 871 17.53 42.06 2.15
CA TRP A 871 16.54 41.05 2.50
C TRP A 871 15.65 40.64 1.33
N TYR A 872 15.11 41.61 0.57
CA TYR A 872 14.22 41.32 -0.56
C TYR A 872 14.93 40.63 -1.72
N LEU A 873 16.18 40.97 -2.02
CA LEU A 873 16.88 40.40 -3.18
C LEU A 873 17.09 38.88 -3.04
N PRO A 874 17.73 38.34 -1.97
CA PRO A 874 17.86 36.90 -1.80
C PRO A 874 16.51 36.21 -1.72
N LEU A 875 15.53 36.79 -1.02
CA LEU A 875 14.19 36.21 -0.91
C LEU A 875 13.51 36.10 -2.28
N MET A 876 13.59 37.13 -3.11
CA MET A 876 13.04 37.13 -4.46
C MET A 876 13.75 36.10 -5.34
N VAL A 877 15.09 36.03 -5.28
CA VAL A 877 15.87 35.05 -6.04
C VAL A 877 15.47 33.63 -5.65
N LEU A 878 15.48 33.30 -4.36
CA LEU A 878 15.10 31.96 -3.88
C LEU A 878 13.65 31.61 -4.23
N PHE A 879 12.73 32.57 -4.12
CA PHE A 879 11.33 32.35 -4.50
C PHE A 879 11.17 32.09 -6.00
N VAL A 880 11.87 32.86 -6.86
CA VAL A 880 11.83 32.65 -8.32
C VAL A 880 12.38 31.26 -8.66
N ILE A 881 13.51 30.87 -8.07
CA ILE A 881 14.09 29.53 -8.26
C ILE A 881 13.10 28.44 -7.85
N ALA A 882 12.50 28.57 -6.66
CA ALA A 882 11.52 27.62 -6.14
C ALA A 882 10.24 27.56 -7.02
N ALA A 883 9.84 28.68 -7.62
CA ALA A 883 8.70 28.76 -8.53
C ALA A 883 8.98 28.21 -9.94
N MET A 884 10.24 27.92 -10.29
CA MET A 884 10.56 27.26 -11.57
C MET A 884 10.03 25.82 -11.57
N PHE A 885 10.13 25.11 -10.45
CA PHE A 885 9.72 23.71 -10.33
C PHE A 885 8.30 23.44 -10.83
N PRO A 886 7.23 24.09 -10.31
CA PRO A 886 5.87 23.79 -10.76
C PRO A 886 5.65 24.04 -12.24
N ILE A 887 6.38 24.99 -12.85
CA ILE A 887 6.28 25.31 -14.27
C ILE A 887 6.97 24.23 -15.11
N THR A 888 8.21 23.89 -14.77
CA THR A 888 9.01 22.90 -15.53
C THR A 888 8.47 21.49 -15.34
N ALA A 889 8.12 21.11 -14.11
CA ALA A 889 7.60 19.80 -13.75
C ALA A 889 6.22 19.55 -14.37
N THR A 890 5.29 20.52 -14.32
CA THR A 890 3.96 20.35 -14.92
C THR A 890 4.03 20.20 -16.42
N ARG A 891 4.85 21.03 -17.09
CA ARG A 891 5.08 20.89 -18.53
C ARG A 891 5.67 19.53 -18.86
N ALA A 892 6.67 19.09 -18.11
CA ALA A 892 7.29 17.78 -18.30
C ALA A 892 6.30 16.62 -18.12
N ARG A 893 5.46 16.66 -17.07
CA ARG A 893 4.44 15.62 -16.84
C ARG A 893 3.33 15.64 -17.89
N ALA A 894 2.97 16.80 -18.43
CA ALA A 894 2.05 16.89 -19.55
C ALA A 894 2.62 16.25 -20.82
N LEU A 895 3.95 16.26 -21.00
CA LEU A 895 4.63 15.59 -22.11
C LEU A 895 4.73 14.07 -21.91
N ASP A 896 4.83 13.61 -20.65
CA ASP A 896 4.90 12.19 -20.28
C ASP A 896 3.51 11.51 -20.13
N ARG A 897 2.44 12.08 -20.70
CA ARG A 897 1.10 11.47 -20.73
C ARG A 897 1.05 10.31 -21.73
N TYR A 898 0.06 9.41 -21.61
CA TYR A 898 -0.27 8.42 -22.65
C TYR A 898 -0.77 9.12 -23.91
N SER A 899 0.19 9.50 -24.77
CA SER A 899 -0.08 9.83 -26.17
C SER A 899 -0.04 8.52 -26.96
N PRO A 900 -0.88 8.35 -27.99
CA PRO A 900 -0.72 7.26 -28.94
C PRO A 900 0.70 7.16 -29.52
N SER A 901 1.42 8.29 -29.58
CA SER A 901 2.82 8.41 -30.02
C SER A 901 3.88 8.26 -28.91
N ALA A 902 3.49 8.22 -27.62
CA ALA A 902 4.43 8.21 -26.48
C ALA A 902 5.16 6.87 -26.29
N GLY A 903 4.67 5.78 -26.90
CA GLY A 903 5.36 4.48 -26.90
C GLY A 903 6.68 4.45 -27.69
N LEU A 904 6.97 5.48 -28.49
CA LEU A 904 8.15 5.54 -29.38
C LEU A 904 9.16 6.62 -28.99
N TYR A 905 8.87 7.47 -28.01
CA TYR A 905 9.69 8.64 -27.69
C TYR A 905 10.16 8.63 -26.24
N HIS A 906 11.28 7.94 -25.97
CA HIS A 906 12.21 8.32 -24.89
C HIS A 906 13.63 7.83 -25.14
N SER A 907 14.24 8.37 -26.18
CA SER A 907 15.58 8.94 -26.18
C SER A 907 15.75 9.60 -27.54
N VAL A 908 16.44 10.73 -27.60
CA VAL A 908 16.86 11.34 -28.87
C VAL A 908 17.94 10.44 -29.45
N LEU A 909 17.53 9.27 -29.92
CA LEU A 909 18.31 8.45 -30.80
C LEU A 909 18.27 9.15 -32.17
N PRO A 910 19.43 9.39 -32.80
CA PRO A 910 19.45 9.85 -34.18
C PRO A 910 18.51 9.00 -35.03
N GLU A 911 17.85 9.61 -36.00
CA GLU A 911 16.95 8.93 -36.95
C GLU A 911 17.57 7.62 -37.51
N GLN A 912 18.90 7.64 -37.66
CA GLN A 912 19.75 6.52 -38.05
C GLN A 912 19.73 5.33 -37.06
N THR A 913 19.70 5.56 -35.75
CA THR A 913 19.63 4.50 -34.73
C THR A 913 18.21 3.94 -34.59
N LEU A 914 17.18 4.76 -34.85
CA LEU A 914 15.81 4.27 -34.99
C LEU A 914 15.67 3.37 -36.22
N GLN A 915 16.37 3.70 -37.31
CA GLN A 915 16.47 2.86 -38.50
C GLN A 915 17.22 1.54 -38.22
N GLU A 916 18.36 1.59 -37.51
CA GLU A 916 19.14 0.39 -37.15
C GLU A 916 18.41 -0.52 -36.15
N ILE A 917 17.64 0.05 -35.22
CA ILE A 917 16.74 -0.67 -34.33
C ILE A 917 15.63 -1.31 -35.16
N ALA A 918 14.95 -0.55 -36.02
CA ALA A 918 13.93 -1.10 -36.91
C ALA A 918 14.48 -2.28 -37.71
N ASP A 919 15.64 -2.15 -38.34
CA ASP A 919 16.28 -3.20 -39.14
C ASP A 919 16.68 -4.46 -38.32
N TYR A 920 16.83 -4.36 -36.99
CA TYR A 920 17.21 -5.47 -36.11
C TYR A 920 16.02 -6.35 -35.65
N TYR A 921 14.77 -5.84 -35.67
CA TYR A 921 13.62 -6.48 -35.00
C TYR A 921 12.61 -7.21 -35.90
N PHE A 922 12.83 -7.35 -37.22
CA PHE A 922 11.82 -7.86 -38.14
C PHE A 922 11.88 -9.36 -38.45
N VAL A 923 11.22 -10.18 -37.63
CA VAL A 923 10.42 -11.35 -38.08
C VAL A 923 9.24 -11.54 -37.12
N THR A 924 8.14 -10.81 -37.31
CA THR A 924 6.90 -11.06 -36.54
C THR A 924 6.19 -12.29 -37.14
N PRO A 925 5.95 -13.38 -36.38
CA PRO A 925 5.23 -14.56 -36.86
C PRO A 925 3.81 -14.22 -37.34
N GLN A 926 3.30 -14.90 -38.37
CA GLN A 926 2.00 -14.63 -39.00
C GLN A 926 0.83 -14.65 -37.99
N TRP A 927 0.79 -15.64 -37.10
CA TRP A 927 -0.24 -15.75 -36.05
C TRP A 927 -0.29 -14.52 -35.13
N LEU A 928 0.85 -13.84 -34.94
CA LEU A 928 0.97 -12.66 -34.10
C LEU A 928 0.54 -11.37 -34.84
N ARG A 929 0.55 -11.38 -36.18
CA ARG A 929 -0.04 -10.30 -37.01
C ARG A 929 -1.56 -10.34 -36.98
N GLU A 930 -2.12 -11.54 -37.02
CA GLU A 930 -3.56 -11.79 -36.94
C GLU A 930 -4.14 -11.32 -35.59
N ILE A 931 -3.46 -11.62 -34.47
CA ILE A 931 -3.90 -11.19 -33.12
C ILE A 931 -3.92 -9.65 -32.96
N ASN A 932 -3.03 -8.93 -33.65
CA ASN A 932 -2.92 -7.47 -33.54
C ASN A 932 -3.66 -6.71 -34.64
N ASN A 933 -4.48 -7.38 -35.47
CA ASN A 933 -5.21 -6.77 -36.58
C ASN A 933 -4.32 -5.96 -37.55
N LEU A 934 -3.11 -6.45 -37.84
CA LEU A 934 -2.21 -5.81 -38.80
C LEU A 934 -2.63 -6.16 -40.26
N PRO A 935 -2.60 -5.21 -41.23
CA PRO A 935 -3.07 -5.45 -42.60
C PRO A 935 -2.38 -6.64 -43.31
N GLU A 936 -3.17 -7.45 -44.04
CA GLU A 936 -2.73 -8.68 -44.74
C GLU A 936 -1.81 -8.42 -45.97
N ASP A 937 -1.82 -7.22 -46.53
CA ASP A 937 -1.21 -6.85 -47.81
C ASP A 937 0.18 -6.19 -47.70
N ALA A 938 0.76 -6.11 -46.50
CA ALA A 938 2.13 -5.66 -46.30
C ALA A 938 3.14 -6.79 -46.58
N GLU A 939 3.60 -6.91 -47.84
CA GLU A 939 4.74 -7.77 -48.19
C GLU A 939 6.01 -7.35 -47.42
N PRO A 940 6.88 -8.29 -47.00
CA PRO A 940 8.13 -7.96 -46.32
C PRO A 940 9.17 -7.51 -47.36
N THR A 941 9.06 -6.28 -47.83
CA THR A 941 10.14 -5.62 -48.59
C THR A 941 11.14 -5.07 -47.59
N ALA A 942 12.36 -5.64 -47.60
CA ALA A 942 13.52 -5.05 -46.97
C ALA A 942 13.72 -3.63 -47.55
N GLY A 943 13.24 -2.61 -46.84
CA GLY A 943 13.31 -1.23 -47.29
C GLY A 943 12.07 -0.37 -47.06
N GLU A 944 10.92 -0.94 -46.68
CA GLU A 944 9.79 -0.13 -46.20
C GLU A 944 9.77 -0.14 -44.68
N THR A 945 10.30 0.94 -44.12
CA THR A 945 10.03 1.42 -42.76
C THR A 945 8.62 1.01 -42.35
N MET A 946 8.48 0.30 -41.20
CA MET A 946 7.23 0.28 -40.46
C MET A 946 6.68 1.70 -40.58
N THR A 947 5.48 1.86 -41.15
CA THR A 947 4.83 3.15 -41.09
C THR A 947 4.60 3.37 -39.61
N ILE A 948 5.56 4.03 -38.96
CA ILE A 948 5.31 4.79 -37.74
C ILE A 948 4.10 5.59 -38.17
N ILE A 949 2.90 5.20 -37.71
CA ILE A 949 1.71 6.00 -37.92
C ILE A 949 2.15 7.37 -37.45
N PRO A 950 2.31 8.34 -38.38
CA PRO A 950 2.95 9.58 -38.02
C PRO A 950 2.13 10.14 -36.85
N PRO A 951 2.74 10.76 -35.83
CA PRO A 951 1.98 11.27 -34.68
C PRO A 951 0.79 12.18 -35.07
N SER A 952 0.74 12.66 -36.31
CA SER A 952 -0.36 13.37 -36.94
C SER A 952 -1.61 12.55 -37.29
N GLU A 953 -1.51 11.22 -37.39
CA GLU A 953 -2.61 10.31 -37.75
C GLU A 953 -3.21 9.58 -36.54
N LEU A 954 -2.53 9.57 -35.40
CA LEU A 954 -3.11 9.05 -34.16
C LEU A 954 -3.95 10.14 -33.49
N GLU A 955 -5.25 9.91 -33.33
CA GLU A 955 -6.13 10.86 -32.66
C GLU A 955 -5.60 11.18 -31.26
N THR A 956 -5.27 12.44 -31.01
CA THR A 956 -4.96 12.85 -29.64
C THR A 956 -6.21 12.65 -28.79
N PRO A 957 -6.11 11.97 -27.64
CA PRO A 957 -7.22 11.93 -26.71
C PRO A 957 -7.82 13.30 -26.48
N ALA A 958 -9.14 13.34 -26.50
CA ALA A 958 -9.89 14.48 -26.00
C ALA A 958 -9.40 14.80 -24.57
N THR A 959 -9.29 16.09 -24.26
CA THR A 959 -8.94 16.52 -22.90
C THR A 959 -10.09 16.14 -21.97
N THR A 960 -9.86 15.13 -21.12
CA THR A 960 -10.86 14.48 -20.26
C THR A 960 -10.31 14.26 -18.85
N LEU A 961 -11.20 14.10 -17.88
CA LEU A 961 -10.89 13.67 -16.52
C LEU A 961 -11.14 12.17 -16.31
N ASP A 962 -11.64 11.44 -17.31
CA ASP A 962 -11.74 9.99 -17.26
C ASP A 962 -10.35 9.35 -17.33
N GLY A 963 -9.89 8.82 -16.19
CA GLY A 963 -8.58 8.23 -16.05
C GLY A 963 -8.35 6.94 -16.85
N LEU A 964 -9.39 6.36 -17.46
CA LEU A 964 -9.30 5.14 -18.30
C LEU A 964 -9.48 5.41 -19.79
N SER A 965 -9.78 6.65 -20.20
CA SER A 965 -10.00 6.97 -21.61
C SER A 965 -8.81 6.53 -22.49
N TYR A 966 -7.60 6.55 -21.91
CA TYR A 966 -6.39 6.21 -22.61
C TYR A 966 -6.28 4.79 -23.10
N MET A 967 -6.97 3.86 -22.46
CA MET A 967 -6.90 2.46 -22.85
C MET A 967 -7.54 2.20 -24.22
N GLN A 968 -8.44 3.06 -24.69
CA GLN A 968 -9.11 2.88 -25.99
C GLN A 968 -8.20 3.13 -27.20
N TYR A 969 -7.07 3.82 -27.02
CA TYR A 969 -6.18 4.21 -28.12
C TYR A 969 -4.69 3.95 -27.83
N ALA A 970 -4.34 3.59 -26.60
CA ALA A 970 -2.96 3.34 -26.22
C ALA A 970 -2.52 1.92 -26.56
N VAL A 971 -1.27 1.82 -27.00
CA VAL A 971 -0.53 0.56 -27.12
C VAL A 971 0.57 0.50 -26.06
N HIS A 972 0.72 -0.64 -25.40
CA HIS A 972 1.77 -0.89 -24.43
C HIS A 972 2.91 -1.70 -25.06
N HIS A 973 4.15 -1.25 -24.85
CA HIS A 973 5.34 -2.03 -25.17
C HIS A 973 5.85 -2.75 -23.92
N PRO A 974 5.84 -4.09 -23.89
CA PRO A 974 6.44 -4.84 -22.79
C PRO A 974 7.96 -4.61 -22.79
N LEU A 975 8.51 -4.27 -21.63
CA LEU A 975 9.96 -4.22 -21.44
C LEU A 975 10.49 -5.67 -21.37
N ASN A 976 11.63 -5.95 -22.00
CA ASN A 976 12.36 -7.23 -21.99
C ASN A 976 11.85 -8.39 -22.89
N SER A 977 11.04 -8.14 -23.92
CA SER A 977 10.79 -9.15 -24.95
C SER A 977 11.80 -9.01 -26.10
N GLU A 978 12.46 -10.11 -26.50
CA GLU A 978 13.25 -10.16 -27.74
C GLU A 978 12.38 -9.90 -28.99
N ALA A 979 11.06 -10.08 -28.87
CA ALA A 979 10.07 -9.68 -29.85
C ALA A 979 9.51 -8.29 -29.53
N ALA A 980 9.60 -7.34 -30.46
CA ALA A 980 8.95 -6.04 -30.38
C ALA A 980 7.42 -6.18 -30.58
N VAL A 981 6.68 -6.58 -29.53
CA VAL A 981 5.24 -6.82 -29.61
C VAL A 981 4.48 -5.70 -28.91
N LEU A 982 3.59 -5.01 -29.63
CA LEU A 982 2.70 -4.00 -29.06
C LEU A 982 1.41 -4.64 -28.55
N ILE A 983 0.94 -4.21 -27.38
CA ILE A 983 -0.31 -4.69 -26.75
C ILE A 983 -1.35 -3.58 -26.87
N ASN A 984 -2.41 -3.79 -27.68
CA ASN A 984 -3.53 -2.87 -27.74
C ASN A 984 -4.36 -2.95 -26.46
N LEU A 985 -4.49 -1.83 -25.75
CA LEU A 985 -5.18 -1.78 -24.46
C LEU A 985 -6.71 -1.76 -24.58
N GLU A 986 -7.26 -1.58 -25.79
CA GLU A 986 -8.70 -1.53 -26.05
C GLU A 986 -9.40 -2.84 -25.65
N HIS A 987 -8.78 -3.98 -25.94
CA HIS A 987 -9.31 -5.30 -25.59
C HIS A 987 -9.45 -5.49 -24.08
N ASP A 988 -8.44 -5.06 -23.31
CA ASP A 988 -8.50 -5.07 -21.84
C ASP A 988 -9.54 -4.06 -21.33
N TYR A 989 -9.68 -2.89 -21.97
CA TYR A 989 -10.73 -1.92 -21.64
C TYR A 989 -12.12 -2.53 -21.76
N ASN A 990 -12.40 -3.25 -22.85
CA ASN A 990 -13.70 -3.90 -23.08
C ASN A 990 -13.99 -4.98 -22.01
N ILE A 991 -12.99 -5.78 -21.64
CA ILE A 991 -13.09 -6.77 -20.55
C ILE A 991 -13.40 -6.08 -19.21
N ILE A 992 -12.68 -5.01 -18.88
CA ILE A 992 -12.88 -4.24 -17.65
C ILE A 992 -14.32 -3.69 -17.59
N ARG A 993 -14.81 -3.12 -18.68
CA ARG A 993 -16.18 -2.60 -18.78
C ARG A 993 -17.22 -3.71 -18.58
N TRP A 994 -17.02 -4.86 -19.24
CA TRP A 994 -17.92 -5.99 -19.08
C TRP A 994 -17.96 -6.49 -17.63
N LEU A 995 -16.81 -6.64 -16.96
CA LEU A 995 -16.74 -7.07 -15.56
C LEU A 995 -17.39 -6.05 -14.61
N GLN A 996 -17.22 -4.75 -14.86
CA GLN A 996 -17.88 -3.70 -14.08
C GLN A 996 -19.42 -3.74 -14.25
N GLU A 997 -19.91 -4.16 -15.40
CA GLU A 997 -21.34 -4.20 -15.69
C GLU A 997 -22.01 -5.50 -15.22
N ASN A 998 -21.31 -6.63 -15.30
CA ASN A 998 -21.89 -7.97 -15.15
C ASN A 998 -21.41 -8.75 -13.91
N ALA A 999 -20.20 -8.47 -13.37
CA ALA A 999 -19.71 -9.20 -12.21
C ALA A 999 -20.43 -8.76 -10.93
N VAL A 1000 -21.23 -9.66 -10.37
CA VAL A 1000 -21.94 -9.52 -9.08
C VAL A 1000 -20.99 -9.85 -7.93
N GLY A 1001 -20.96 -9.05 -6.87
CA GLY A 1001 -20.16 -9.33 -5.67
C GLY A 1001 -18.69 -9.00 -5.83
N SER A 1002 -17.81 -9.82 -5.26
CA SER A 1002 -16.35 -9.73 -5.40
C SER A 1002 -15.74 -11.07 -5.84
N PRO A 1003 -16.18 -11.66 -6.97
CA PRO A 1003 -15.71 -12.96 -7.42
C PRO A 1003 -14.23 -12.93 -7.76
N VAL A 1004 -13.54 -14.05 -7.55
CA VAL A 1004 -12.11 -14.16 -7.87
C VAL A 1004 -11.91 -14.26 -9.37
N ILE A 1005 -10.90 -13.57 -9.87
CA ILE A 1005 -10.43 -13.65 -11.25
C ILE A 1005 -9.04 -14.30 -11.32
N ILE A 1006 -8.72 -14.92 -12.45
CA ILE A 1006 -7.35 -15.25 -12.81
C ILE A 1006 -6.99 -14.51 -14.10
N GLU A 1007 -5.84 -13.85 -14.08
CA GLU A 1007 -5.35 -13.02 -15.17
C GLU A 1007 -3.86 -13.27 -15.40
N GLY A 1008 -3.40 -13.14 -16.64
CA GLY A 1008 -2.00 -13.41 -16.99
C GLY A 1008 -1.03 -12.42 -16.36
N ARG A 1009 0.21 -12.86 -16.18
CA ARG A 1009 1.30 -12.05 -15.64
C ARG A 1009 2.58 -12.23 -16.43
N ASN A 1010 3.43 -11.21 -16.39
CA ASN A 1010 4.82 -11.32 -16.84
C ASN A 1010 5.73 -11.61 -15.63
N PRO A 1011 6.59 -12.64 -15.67
CA PRO A 1011 7.49 -12.97 -14.56
C PRO A 1011 8.65 -11.97 -14.34
N ALA A 1012 8.89 -11.03 -15.25
CA ALA A 1012 10.12 -10.21 -15.28
C ALA A 1012 10.04 -8.87 -14.52
N SER A 1013 8.86 -8.30 -14.25
CA SER A 1013 8.74 -7.03 -13.50
C SER A 1013 7.30 -6.64 -13.17
N GLU A 1014 7.10 -6.05 -12.00
CA GLU A 1014 5.79 -5.59 -11.52
C GLU A 1014 5.34 -4.23 -12.09
N TYR A 1015 6.26 -3.44 -12.64
CA TYR A 1015 5.93 -2.17 -13.31
C TYR A 1015 5.55 -2.40 -14.78
N THR A 1016 5.07 -3.60 -15.10
CA THR A 1016 4.54 -3.99 -16.41
C THR A 1016 3.01 -3.91 -16.37
N TRP A 1017 2.36 -4.22 -17.49
CA TRP A 1017 0.90 -4.26 -17.59
C TRP A 1017 0.27 -5.50 -16.88
N THR A 1018 0.85 -5.92 -15.74
CA THR A 1018 0.40 -7.06 -14.92
C THR A 1018 -0.68 -6.61 -13.92
N GLY A 1019 -1.65 -7.47 -13.61
CA GLY A 1019 -2.69 -7.19 -12.60
C GLY A 1019 -3.73 -6.14 -13.04
N ARG A 1020 -3.75 -5.80 -14.34
CA ARG A 1020 -4.52 -4.67 -14.88
C ARG A 1020 -6.02 -4.83 -14.70
N ILE A 1021 -6.54 -6.05 -14.70
CA ILE A 1021 -7.98 -6.27 -14.51
C ILE A 1021 -8.34 -6.05 -13.04
N ALA A 1022 -7.58 -6.61 -12.10
CA ALA A 1022 -7.77 -6.37 -10.67
C ALA A 1022 -7.65 -4.87 -10.30
N ILE A 1023 -6.65 -4.17 -10.85
CA ILE A 1023 -6.43 -2.74 -10.62
C ILE A 1023 -7.68 -1.91 -10.98
N ASN A 1024 -8.29 -2.18 -12.13
CA ASN A 1024 -9.37 -1.35 -12.68
C ASN A 1024 -10.79 -1.78 -12.27
N THR A 1025 -10.95 -3.01 -11.77
CA THR A 1025 -12.26 -3.55 -11.34
C THR A 1025 -12.40 -3.66 -9.82
N GLY A 1026 -11.27 -3.66 -9.11
CA GLY A 1026 -11.18 -3.97 -7.69
C GLY A 1026 -11.54 -5.42 -7.37
N LEU A 1027 -11.69 -6.31 -8.36
CA LEU A 1027 -11.96 -7.73 -8.12
C LEU A 1027 -10.70 -8.42 -7.58
N PRO A 1028 -10.83 -9.37 -6.63
CA PRO A 1028 -9.70 -10.15 -6.15
C PRO A 1028 -9.14 -11.03 -7.28
N SER A 1029 -7.87 -10.87 -7.59
CA SER A 1029 -7.13 -11.80 -8.47
C SER A 1029 -6.42 -12.86 -7.63
N VAL A 1030 -6.22 -14.06 -8.20
CA VAL A 1030 -5.37 -15.13 -7.60
C VAL A 1030 -4.09 -14.53 -7.05
N LEU A 1031 -3.43 -13.71 -7.88
CA LEU A 1031 -2.35 -12.83 -7.50
C LEU A 1031 -2.24 -11.67 -8.49
N GLY A 1032 -2.22 -10.44 -7.97
CA GLY A 1032 -1.93 -9.23 -8.74
C GLY A 1032 -0.46 -8.84 -8.64
N TRP A 1033 -0.14 -7.79 -7.89
CA TRP A 1033 1.23 -7.27 -7.78
C TRP A 1033 2.04 -8.04 -6.70
N ASN A 1034 2.98 -8.90 -7.11
CA ASN A 1034 3.66 -9.85 -6.21
C ASN A 1034 4.58 -9.15 -5.18
N PHE A 1035 5.39 -8.18 -5.58
CA PHE A 1035 6.28 -7.46 -4.64
C PHE A 1035 5.52 -6.78 -3.51
N HIS A 1036 4.41 -6.09 -3.81
CA HIS A 1036 3.58 -5.48 -2.77
C HIS A 1036 2.95 -6.52 -1.85
N GLN A 1037 2.56 -7.68 -2.39
CA GLN A 1037 2.02 -8.77 -1.58
C GLN A 1037 3.07 -9.36 -0.63
N ARG A 1038 4.32 -9.54 -1.08
CA ARG A 1038 5.43 -9.99 -0.22
C ARG A 1038 5.81 -8.96 0.85
N GLN A 1039 5.72 -7.67 0.55
CA GLN A 1039 5.95 -6.59 1.53
C GLN A 1039 4.86 -6.55 2.62
N GLN A 1040 3.63 -6.97 2.31
CA GLN A 1040 2.53 -7.02 3.27
C GLN A 1040 2.45 -8.34 4.04
N ARG A 1041 2.94 -9.42 3.46
CA ARG A 1041 2.86 -10.79 3.98
C ARG A 1041 4.25 -11.32 4.29
N THR A 1042 4.92 -10.70 5.25
CA THR A 1042 6.35 -10.96 5.54
C THR A 1042 6.60 -12.09 6.53
N PHE A 1043 5.58 -12.56 7.24
CA PHE A 1043 5.69 -13.70 8.15
C PHE A 1043 5.99 -14.96 7.35
N ASP A 1044 7.05 -15.69 7.66
CA ASP A 1044 7.37 -16.92 6.93
C ASP A 1044 6.31 -18.01 7.23
N PRO A 1045 5.88 -18.81 6.23
CA PRO A 1045 6.27 -18.82 4.82
C PRO A 1045 5.32 -18.03 3.88
N LEU A 1046 4.59 -17.01 4.36
CA LEU A 1046 3.66 -16.25 3.52
C LEU A 1046 4.31 -15.60 2.27
N PRO A 1047 5.55 -15.09 2.30
CA PRO A 1047 6.21 -14.62 1.08
C PRO A 1047 6.34 -15.73 0.04
N THR A 1048 6.62 -16.96 0.47
CA THR A 1048 6.71 -18.14 -0.41
C THR A 1048 5.34 -18.51 -0.97
N MET A 1049 4.25 -18.37 -0.19
CA MET A 1049 2.89 -18.56 -0.71
C MET A 1049 2.54 -17.57 -1.83
N VAL A 1050 2.99 -16.32 -1.70
CA VAL A 1050 2.81 -15.32 -2.77
C VAL A 1050 3.53 -15.77 -4.04
N GLN A 1051 4.78 -16.23 -3.93
CA GLN A 1051 5.55 -16.75 -5.06
C GLN A 1051 4.93 -18.03 -5.65
N LEU A 1052 4.37 -18.89 -4.81
CA LEU A 1052 3.69 -20.11 -5.27
C LEU A 1052 2.43 -19.76 -6.09
N ARG A 1053 1.66 -18.74 -5.70
CA ARG A 1053 0.53 -18.24 -6.49
C ARG A 1053 0.97 -17.71 -7.85
N GLU A 1054 2.10 -17.01 -7.90
CA GLU A 1054 2.71 -16.57 -9.16
C GLU A 1054 3.05 -17.76 -10.07
N GLY A 1055 3.73 -18.78 -9.51
CA GLY A 1055 4.02 -20.02 -10.24
C GLY A 1055 2.77 -20.74 -10.74
N ASN A 1056 1.71 -20.78 -9.92
CA ASN A 1056 0.42 -21.38 -10.29
C ASN A 1056 -0.27 -20.63 -11.44
N ILE A 1057 -0.21 -19.30 -11.49
CA ILE A 1057 -0.79 -18.54 -12.61
C ILE A 1057 -0.06 -18.88 -13.91
N ASN A 1058 1.27 -18.84 -13.90
CA ASN A 1058 2.07 -19.13 -15.10
C ASN A 1058 1.82 -20.57 -15.56
N TYR A 1059 1.87 -21.53 -14.63
CA TYR A 1059 1.54 -22.92 -14.92
C TYR A 1059 0.13 -23.06 -15.49
N PHE A 1060 -0.87 -22.39 -14.91
CA PHE A 1060 -2.25 -22.44 -15.39
C PHE A 1060 -2.37 -21.99 -16.84
N TYR A 1061 -1.71 -20.93 -17.28
CA TYR A 1061 -1.80 -20.48 -18.67
C TYR A 1061 -0.98 -21.35 -19.64
N ASP A 1062 0.15 -21.91 -19.19
CA ASP A 1062 1.07 -22.67 -20.03
C ASP A 1062 0.80 -24.18 -20.10
N THR A 1063 0.12 -24.74 -19.11
CA THR A 1063 -0.08 -26.19 -19.01
C THR A 1063 -1.17 -26.70 -19.96
N ALA A 1064 -0.96 -27.89 -20.53
CA ALA A 1064 -2.02 -28.67 -21.17
C ALA A 1064 -2.77 -29.60 -20.19
N ASP A 1065 -2.28 -29.71 -18.95
CA ASP A 1065 -2.90 -30.52 -17.89
C ASP A 1065 -4.20 -29.89 -17.38
N ILE A 1066 -5.32 -30.49 -17.79
CA ILE A 1066 -6.67 -30.07 -17.38
C ILE A 1066 -6.91 -30.34 -15.89
N ALA A 1067 -6.41 -31.46 -15.35
CA ALA A 1067 -6.58 -31.78 -13.93
C ALA A 1067 -5.84 -30.77 -13.05
N GLY A 1068 -4.60 -30.44 -13.45
CA GLY A 1068 -3.82 -29.40 -12.80
C GLY A 1068 -4.47 -28.01 -12.88
N ALA A 1069 -5.00 -27.64 -14.05
CA ALA A 1069 -5.71 -26.38 -14.23
C ALA A 1069 -6.98 -26.28 -13.36
N VAL A 1070 -7.80 -27.33 -13.31
CA VAL A 1070 -9.00 -27.39 -12.47
C VAL A 1070 -8.64 -27.30 -10.98
N ASN A 1071 -7.56 -27.96 -10.55
CA ASN A 1071 -7.10 -27.87 -9.16
C ASN A 1071 -6.77 -26.43 -8.75
N ILE A 1072 -6.09 -25.67 -9.63
CA ILE A 1072 -5.77 -24.25 -9.40
C ILE A 1072 -7.04 -23.40 -9.32
N LEU A 1073 -7.96 -23.55 -10.29
CA LEU A 1073 -9.22 -22.79 -10.32
C LEU A 1073 -10.04 -23.01 -9.04
N ARG A 1074 -10.17 -24.26 -8.60
CA ARG A 1074 -10.91 -24.61 -7.38
C ARG A 1074 -10.22 -24.09 -6.12
N THR A 1075 -8.90 -24.17 -6.05
CA THR A 1075 -8.17 -23.78 -4.84
C THR A 1075 -8.29 -22.29 -4.53
N TYR A 1076 -8.31 -21.46 -5.57
CA TYR A 1076 -8.46 -20.01 -5.41
C TYR A 1076 -9.90 -19.51 -5.62
N ASP A 1077 -10.87 -20.42 -5.77
CA ASP A 1077 -12.28 -20.13 -6.06
C ASP A 1077 -12.47 -19.17 -7.25
N VAL A 1078 -11.71 -19.40 -8.32
CA VAL A 1078 -11.73 -18.56 -9.52
C VAL A 1078 -13.09 -18.67 -10.21
N LYS A 1079 -13.74 -17.53 -10.45
CA LYS A 1079 -14.98 -17.43 -11.22
C LYS A 1079 -14.75 -17.05 -12.69
N TYR A 1080 -13.86 -16.09 -12.94
CA TYR A 1080 -13.60 -15.56 -14.27
C TYR A 1080 -12.13 -15.70 -14.66
N ILE A 1081 -11.89 -16.27 -15.84
CA ILE A 1081 -10.57 -16.39 -16.45
C ILE A 1081 -10.46 -15.37 -17.58
N ILE A 1082 -9.40 -14.58 -17.55
CA ILE A 1082 -9.16 -13.53 -18.54
C ILE A 1082 -8.27 -14.07 -19.66
N LEU A 1083 -8.64 -13.81 -20.91
CA LEU A 1083 -7.82 -14.10 -22.08
C LEU A 1083 -7.91 -12.94 -23.08
N SER A 1084 -6.92 -12.05 -23.07
CA SER A 1084 -6.76 -10.98 -24.06
C SER A 1084 -5.46 -11.14 -24.85
N THR A 1085 -5.08 -10.11 -25.64
CA THR A 1085 -3.78 -10.03 -26.30
C THR A 1085 -2.62 -10.24 -25.33
N TYR A 1086 -2.75 -9.79 -24.08
CA TYR A 1086 -1.69 -9.91 -23.08
C TYR A 1086 -1.37 -11.37 -22.74
N GLU A 1087 -2.39 -12.15 -22.35
CA GLU A 1087 -2.21 -13.57 -22.05
C GLU A 1087 -1.68 -14.35 -23.27
N ARG A 1088 -2.16 -14.03 -24.48
CA ARG A 1088 -1.74 -14.74 -25.70
C ARG A 1088 -0.26 -14.57 -26.04
N ILE A 1089 0.35 -13.45 -25.65
CA ILE A 1089 1.77 -13.16 -25.91
C ILE A 1089 2.68 -13.97 -24.98
N TRP A 1090 2.27 -14.14 -23.72
CA TRP A 1090 3.11 -14.75 -22.69
C TRP A 1090 2.84 -16.24 -22.45
N SER A 1091 1.77 -16.79 -23.03
CA SER A 1091 1.37 -18.18 -22.83
C SER A 1091 1.78 -19.09 -23.99
N THR A 1092 1.94 -20.39 -23.72
CA THR A 1092 2.18 -21.38 -24.78
C THR A 1092 0.93 -21.69 -25.62
N PRO A 1093 1.05 -21.94 -26.94
CA PRO A 1093 -0.08 -22.37 -27.78
C PRO A 1093 -0.77 -23.64 -27.27
N GLN A 1094 0.02 -24.58 -26.72
CA GLN A 1094 -0.45 -25.82 -26.12
C GLN A 1094 -1.32 -25.53 -24.88
N GLY A 1095 -0.87 -24.62 -24.02
CA GLY A 1095 -1.61 -24.20 -22.85
C GLY A 1095 -2.93 -23.51 -23.19
N LEU A 1096 -2.96 -22.68 -24.23
CA LEU A 1096 -4.19 -22.01 -24.65
C LEU A 1096 -5.21 -22.94 -25.31
N ALA A 1097 -4.77 -23.99 -26.01
CA ALA A 1097 -5.65 -24.97 -26.64
C ALA A 1097 -6.53 -25.73 -25.64
N LYS A 1098 -6.14 -25.81 -24.35
CA LYS A 1098 -6.96 -26.47 -23.32
C LYS A 1098 -8.31 -25.81 -23.09
N PHE A 1099 -8.42 -24.49 -23.31
CA PHE A 1099 -9.67 -23.76 -23.01
C PHE A 1099 -10.84 -24.27 -23.84
N ASP A 1100 -10.61 -24.58 -25.11
CA ASP A 1100 -11.65 -25.13 -25.98
C ASP A 1100 -12.12 -26.51 -25.49
N VAL A 1101 -11.18 -27.36 -25.04
CA VAL A 1101 -11.50 -28.67 -24.45
C VAL A 1101 -12.27 -28.54 -23.14
N MET A 1102 -11.87 -27.61 -22.27
CA MET A 1102 -12.58 -27.36 -21.00
C MET A 1102 -14.00 -26.81 -21.22
N VAL A 1103 -14.23 -26.06 -22.31
CA VAL A 1103 -15.57 -25.64 -22.74
C VAL A 1103 -16.39 -26.83 -23.23
N GLU A 1104 -15.80 -27.73 -24.05
CA GLU A 1104 -16.47 -28.96 -24.50
C GLU A 1104 -16.88 -29.86 -23.33
N MET A 1105 -16.04 -29.95 -22.29
CA MET A 1105 -16.32 -30.72 -21.07
C MET A 1105 -17.37 -30.06 -20.14
N GLY A 1106 -17.84 -28.85 -20.46
CA GLY A 1106 -18.76 -28.10 -19.60
C GLY A 1106 -18.14 -27.56 -18.30
N LEU A 1107 -16.81 -27.57 -18.20
CA LEU A 1107 -16.07 -26.99 -17.07
C LEU A 1107 -16.06 -25.45 -17.14
N LEU A 1108 -16.03 -24.91 -18.36
CA LEU A 1108 -16.00 -23.47 -18.65
C LEU A 1108 -17.14 -23.06 -19.59
N ASN A 1109 -17.64 -21.84 -19.41
CA ASN A 1109 -18.52 -21.16 -20.33
C ASN A 1109 -17.77 -19.99 -20.98
N LYS A 1110 -17.66 -19.97 -22.31
CA LYS A 1110 -16.94 -18.93 -23.05
C LYS A 1110 -17.84 -17.71 -23.31
N ILE A 1111 -17.37 -16.54 -22.91
CA ILE A 1111 -18.00 -15.25 -23.13
C ILE A 1111 -17.09 -14.43 -24.04
N GLU A 1112 -17.53 -14.21 -25.28
CA GLU A 1112 -16.83 -13.41 -26.27
C GLU A 1112 -17.17 -11.93 -26.07
N ILE A 1113 -16.16 -11.12 -25.77
CA ILE A 1113 -16.30 -9.67 -25.58
C ILE A 1113 -16.03 -8.95 -26.90
N ASP A 1114 -14.94 -9.31 -27.57
CA ASP A 1114 -14.60 -8.93 -28.94
C ASP A 1114 -13.69 -10.00 -29.57
N SER A 1115 -13.18 -9.77 -30.79
CA SER A 1115 -12.39 -10.76 -31.54
C SER A 1115 -11.12 -11.24 -30.84
N ASN A 1116 -10.53 -10.44 -29.94
CA ASN A 1116 -9.29 -10.75 -29.24
C ASN A 1116 -9.45 -10.76 -27.71
N ALA A 1117 -10.64 -10.48 -27.19
CA ALA A 1117 -10.96 -10.39 -25.78
C ALA A 1117 -12.02 -11.43 -25.38
N PHE A 1118 -11.63 -12.37 -24.52
CA PHE A 1118 -12.50 -13.43 -24.02
C PHE A 1118 -12.48 -13.49 -22.49
N ILE A 1119 -13.64 -13.82 -21.92
CA ILE A 1119 -13.80 -14.19 -20.52
C ILE A 1119 -14.34 -15.61 -20.47
N TYR A 1120 -13.72 -16.49 -19.68
CA TYR A 1120 -14.30 -17.80 -19.39
C TYR A 1120 -14.87 -17.80 -17.98
N GLU A 1121 -16.16 -18.12 -17.85
CA GLU A 1121 -16.82 -18.31 -16.57
C GLU A 1121 -16.73 -19.78 -16.16
N THR A 1122 -16.33 -20.04 -14.93
CA THR A 1122 -16.19 -21.38 -14.36
C THR A 1122 -17.53 -22.00 -14.00
N ASN A 1123 -17.66 -23.33 -14.13
CA ASN A 1123 -18.74 -24.11 -13.54
C ASN A 1123 -18.26 -24.87 -12.29
N PRO A 1124 -18.48 -24.35 -11.07
CA PRO A 1124 -17.91 -24.91 -9.85
C PRO A 1124 -18.38 -26.34 -9.56
N GLN A 1125 -19.65 -26.64 -9.86
CA GLN A 1125 -20.21 -27.97 -9.62
C GLN A 1125 -19.54 -29.01 -10.53
N THR A 1126 -19.51 -28.76 -11.84
CA THR A 1126 -18.86 -29.69 -12.79
C THR A 1126 -17.38 -29.87 -12.49
N MET A 1127 -16.68 -28.81 -12.05
CA MET A 1127 -15.28 -28.91 -11.62
C MET A 1127 -15.10 -29.72 -10.35
N ALA A 1128 -15.99 -29.57 -9.37
CA ALA A 1128 -15.96 -30.38 -8.15
C ALA A 1128 -16.19 -31.86 -8.48
N ASP A 1129 -17.17 -32.16 -9.33
CA ASP A 1129 -17.49 -33.54 -9.76
C ASP A 1129 -16.32 -34.16 -10.54
N PHE A 1130 -15.72 -33.41 -11.47
CA PHE A 1130 -14.54 -33.85 -12.22
C PHE A 1130 -13.33 -34.13 -11.32
N ALA A 1131 -13.00 -33.19 -10.43
CA ALA A 1131 -11.85 -33.36 -9.52
C ALA A 1131 -12.08 -34.48 -8.49
N LEU A 1132 -13.32 -34.66 -8.02
CA LEU A 1132 -13.70 -35.75 -7.12
C LEU A 1132 -13.53 -37.11 -7.82
N ALA A 1133 -14.05 -37.25 -9.04
CA ALA A 1133 -13.91 -38.46 -9.84
C ALA A 1133 -12.44 -38.80 -10.13
N GLN A 1134 -11.65 -37.79 -10.52
CA GLN A 1134 -10.22 -37.91 -10.73
C GLN A 1134 -9.52 -38.45 -9.48
N ASN A 1135 -9.62 -37.74 -8.34
CA ASN A 1135 -8.90 -38.13 -7.12
C ASN A 1135 -9.33 -39.51 -6.59
N ALA A 1136 -10.63 -39.80 -6.61
CA ALA A 1136 -11.15 -41.07 -6.11
C ALA A 1136 -10.63 -42.26 -6.94
N LEU A 1137 -10.55 -42.13 -8.26
CA LEU A 1137 -9.96 -43.16 -9.12
C LEU A 1137 -8.50 -43.41 -8.75
N PHE A 1138 -7.69 -42.36 -8.64
CA PHE A 1138 -6.26 -42.48 -8.35
C PHE A 1138 -6.00 -43.04 -6.94
N ASP A 1139 -6.78 -42.67 -5.94
CA ASP A 1139 -6.64 -43.22 -4.58
C ASP A 1139 -7.04 -44.69 -4.49
N VAL A 1140 -8.12 -45.12 -5.17
CA VAL A 1140 -8.50 -46.54 -5.25
C VAL A 1140 -7.36 -47.37 -5.84
N LEU A 1141 -6.77 -46.89 -6.94
CA LEU A 1141 -5.64 -47.54 -7.58
C LEU A 1141 -4.42 -47.57 -6.66
N ARG A 1142 -4.10 -46.46 -5.97
CA ARG A 1142 -2.92 -46.36 -5.11
C ARG A 1142 -3.01 -47.17 -3.82
N LEU A 1143 -4.12 -47.06 -3.08
CA LEU A 1143 -4.33 -47.78 -1.82
C LEU A 1143 -4.37 -49.29 -2.02
N SER A 1144 -4.85 -49.74 -3.19
CA SER A 1144 -4.86 -51.15 -3.54
C SER A 1144 -3.48 -51.68 -3.93
N LEU A 1145 -2.47 -50.82 -4.03
CA LEU A 1145 -1.15 -51.10 -4.60
C LEU A 1145 -0.02 -50.61 -3.68
N THR A 1146 0.01 -51.06 -2.41
CA THR A 1146 1.12 -50.72 -1.50
C THR A 1146 2.32 -51.64 -1.73
N THR A 1147 3.30 -51.21 -2.53
CA THR A 1147 4.58 -51.93 -2.68
C THR A 1147 5.79 -51.03 -2.44
N GLN A 1148 6.76 -51.52 -1.66
CA GLN A 1148 8.07 -50.86 -1.45
C GLN A 1148 9.05 -51.14 -2.60
N PHE A 1149 8.61 -51.11 -3.87
CA PHE A 1149 9.49 -51.41 -5.01
C PHE A 1149 9.87 -50.14 -5.78
N ASN A 1150 11.16 -50.04 -6.15
CA ASN A 1150 11.67 -49.00 -7.05
C ASN A 1150 11.54 -49.48 -8.51
N PRO A 1151 10.65 -48.90 -9.33
CA PRO A 1151 10.11 -49.57 -10.51
C PRO A 1151 10.74 -49.14 -11.85
N ALA A 1152 11.81 -48.34 -11.85
CA ALA A 1152 12.29 -47.61 -13.03
C ALA A 1152 12.82 -48.45 -14.23
N ALA A 1153 12.58 -49.77 -14.31
CA ALA A 1153 13.06 -50.61 -15.43
C ALA A 1153 12.29 -51.95 -15.66
N ILE A 1154 10.98 -52.04 -15.39
CA ILE A 1154 10.20 -53.29 -15.51
C ILE A 1154 9.16 -53.18 -16.65
N ASP A 1155 8.98 -54.23 -17.46
CA ASP A 1155 7.95 -54.29 -18.51
C ASP A 1155 6.54 -54.63 -17.97
N ASP A 1156 5.47 -54.31 -18.73
CA ASP A 1156 4.07 -54.47 -18.29
C ASP A 1156 3.73 -55.92 -17.88
N ALA A 1157 4.33 -56.91 -18.54
CA ALA A 1157 4.12 -58.33 -18.22
C ALA A 1157 4.71 -58.71 -16.86
N THR A 1158 5.93 -58.23 -16.56
CA THR A 1158 6.59 -58.45 -15.28
C THR A 1158 5.95 -57.61 -14.17
N LEU A 1159 5.50 -56.40 -14.49
CA LEU A 1159 4.78 -55.53 -13.57
C LEU A 1159 3.44 -56.15 -13.14
N GLY A 1160 2.69 -56.71 -14.08
CA GLY A 1160 1.45 -57.46 -13.78
C GLY A 1160 1.68 -58.64 -12.85
N ILE A 1161 2.79 -59.39 -13.01
CA ILE A 1161 3.15 -60.50 -12.11
C ILE A 1161 3.47 -60.00 -10.69
N VAL A 1162 4.20 -58.88 -10.57
CA VAL A 1162 4.56 -58.29 -9.26
C VAL A 1162 3.31 -57.76 -8.54
N ILE A 1163 2.40 -57.14 -9.29
CA ILE A 1163 1.09 -56.72 -8.79
C ILE A 1163 0.31 -57.94 -8.30
N ASP A 1164 0.17 -58.99 -9.11
CA ASP A 1164 -0.55 -60.22 -8.72
C ASP A 1164 -0.01 -60.85 -7.42
N GLN A 1165 1.32 -60.91 -7.26
CA GLN A 1165 1.95 -61.42 -6.05
C GLN A 1165 1.66 -60.54 -4.82
N THR A 1166 1.64 -59.22 -5.01
CA THR A 1166 1.31 -58.26 -3.95
C THR A 1166 -0.16 -58.41 -3.53
N LEU A 1167 -1.07 -58.47 -4.51
CA LEU A 1167 -2.50 -58.61 -4.28
C LEU A 1167 -2.85 -59.93 -3.59
N GLN A 1168 -2.17 -61.03 -3.94
CA GLN A 1168 -2.27 -62.30 -3.21
C GLN A 1168 -1.89 -62.16 -1.73
N GLY A 1169 -0.88 -61.35 -1.41
CA GLY A 1169 -0.49 -61.04 -0.03
C GLY A 1169 -1.52 -60.22 0.74
N LEU A 1170 -2.32 -59.42 0.04
CA LEU A 1170 -3.42 -58.61 0.57
C LEU A 1170 -4.78 -59.29 0.51
N GLY A 1171 -4.88 -60.50 -0.06
CA GLY A 1171 -6.13 -61.22 -0.25
C GLY A 1171 -7.07 -60.63 -1.31
N LYS A 1172 -6.57 -59.81 -2.23
CA LYS A 1172 -7.30 -59.23 -3.38
C LYS A 1172 -6.81 -59.82 -4.71
N THR A 1173 -7.57 -59.63 -5.78
CA THR A 1173 -7.20 -59.93 -7.19
C THR A 1173 -7.19 -58.64 -8.03
N GLN A 1174 -6.61 -58.67 -9.23
CA GLN A 1174 -6.67 -57.52 -10.16
C GLN A 1174 -8.10 -57.14 -10.55
N GLU A 1175 -8.97 -58.15 -10.68
CA GLU A 1175 -10.38 -57.98 -11.01
C GLU A 1175 -11.13 -57.24 -9.89
N ASP A 1176 -10.78 -57.49 -8.63
CA ASP A 1176 -11.34 -56.76 -7.48
C ASP A 1176 -11.01 -55.27 -7.54
N ILE A 1177 -9.77 -54.90 -7.90
CA ILE A 1177 -9.36 -53.49 -8.03
C ILE A 1177 -10.05 -52.81 -9.19
N LEU A 1178 -10.10 -53.48 -10.35
CA LEU A 1178 -10.77 -52.93 -11.53
C LEU A 1178 -12.26 -52.74 -11.26
N SER A 1179 -12.92 -53.71 -10.62
CA SER A 1179 -14.32 -53.58 -10.20
C SER A 1179 -14.50 -52.41 -9.23
N GLU A 1180 -13.62 -52.26 -8.23
CA GLU A 1180 -13.66 -51.16 -7.26
C GLU A 1180 -13.49 -49.79 -7.93
N ALA A 1181 -12.61 -49.70 -8.94
CA ALA A 1181 -12.40 -48.49 -9.74
C ALA A 1181 -13.63 -48.16 -10.61
N VAL A 1182 -14.18 -49.14 -11.35
CA VAL A 1182 -15.38 -48.95 -12.18
C VAL A 1182 -16.60 -48.57 -11.34
N ASP A 1183 -16.82 -49.25 -10.21
CA ASP A 1183 -17.92 -48.95 -9.31
C ASP A 1183 -17.78 -47.55 -8.70
N THR A 1184 -16.55 -47.10 -8.44
CA THR A 1184 -16.28 -45.73 -7.98
C THR A 1184 -16.62 -44.70 -9.05
N LEU A 1185 -16.16 -44.88 -10.29
CA LEU A 1185 -16.49 -43.99 -11.40
C LEU A 1185 -18.00 -43.94 -11.70
N ARG A 1186 -18.67 -45.10 -11.61
CA ARG A 1186 -20.13 -45.23 -11.79
C ARG A 1186 -20.90 -44.52 -10.68
N ARG A 1187 -20.51 -44.71 -9.42
CA ARG A 1187 -21.13 -44.04 -8.25
C ARG A 1187 -21.01 -42.52 -8.35
N LEU A 1188 -19.88 -42.02 -8.84
CA LEU A 1188 -19.61 -40.59 -9.00
C LEU A 1188 -20.20 -39.99 -10.29
N ASN A 1189 -20.83 -40.81 -11.15
CA ASN A 1189 -21.35 -40.41 -12.45
C ASN A 1189 -20.29 -39.64 -13.28
N ALA A 1190 -19.04 -40.09 -13.20
CA ALA A 1190 -17.91 -39.45 -13.86
C ALA A 1190 -18.13 -39.48 -15.39
N GLN A 1191 -18.00 -38.32 -16.05
CA GLN A 1191 -18.13 -38.23 -17.52
C GLN A 1191 -16.76 -38.25 -18.21
N TYR A 1192 -15.75 -37.69 -17.56
CA TYR A 1192 -14.41 -37.55 -18.10
C TYR A 1192 -13.35 -37.80 -17.03
N ILE A 1193 -12.22 -38.36 -17.44
CA ILE A 1193 -10.98 -38.48 -16.65
C ILE A 1193 -9.83 -37.93 -17.51
N ALA A 1194 -8.99 -37.09 -16.93
CA ALA A 1194 -7.84 -36.51 -17.64
C ALA A 1194 -6.55 -37.08 -17.08
N ILE A 1195 -5.66 -37.56 -17.95
CA ILE A 1195 -4.44 -38.25 -17.53
C ILE A 1195 -3.24 -37.53 -18.14
N PRO A 1196 -2.41 -36.83 -17.34
CA PRO A 1196 -1.22 -36.18 -17.86
C PRO A 1196 -0.23 -37.23 -18.37
N GLU A 1197 0.34 -37.01 -19.54
CA GLU A 1197 1.33 -37.88 -20.18
C GLU A 1197 2.59 -38.07 -19.31
N PRO A 1198 3.13 -37.03 -18.61
CA PRO A 1198 4.18 -37.23 -17.62
C PRO A 1198 3.73 -38.05 -16.42
N LEU A 1199 2.43 -38.03 -16.06
CA LEU A 1199 1.89 -38.86 -14.99
C LEU A 1199 1.98 -40.33 -15.37
N ILE A 1200 1.76 -40.71 -16.63
CA ILE A 1200 1.90 -42.09 -17.13
C ILE A 1200 3.36 -42.57 -17.04
N GLU A 1201 4.34 -41.67 -17.12
CA GLU A 1201 5.78 -41.97 -17.05
C GLU A 1201 6.40 -41.81 -15.65
N GLN A 1202 5.81 -40.99 -14.77
CA GLN A 1202 6.36 -40.63 -13.44
C GLN A 1202 5.50 -41.06 -12.24
N THR A 1203 4.24 -41.51 -12.41
CA THR A 1203 3.52 -42.15 -11.30
C THR A 1203 4.13 -43.50 -10.95
N GLU A 1204 3.74 -44.03 -9.78
CA GLU A 1204 3.89 -45.45 -9.47
C GLU A 1204 3.43 -46.25 -10.70
N PRO A 1205 4.32 -46.96 -11.43
CA PRO A 1205 4.01 -47.58 -12.72
C PRO A 1205 2.82 -48.54 -12.69
N GLN A 1206 2.45 -48.99 -11.49
CA GLN A 1206 1.29 -49.82 -11.21
C GLN A 1206 -0.03 -49.06 -11.46
N VAL A 1207 -0.12 -47.77 -11.10
CA VAL A 1207 -1.29 -46.93 -11.38
C VAL A 1207 -1.42 -46.70 -12.88
N ALA A 1208 -0.32 -46.36 -13.55
CA ALA A 1208 -0.28 -46.20 -15.00
C ALA A 1208 -0.68 -47.49 -15.75
N TYR A 1209 -0.28 -48.66 -15.24
CA TYR A 1209 -0.68 -49.96 -15.76
C TYR A 1209 -2.20 -50.17 -15.68
N PHE A 1210 -2.81 -49.97 -14.51
CA PHE A 1210 -4.27 -50.16 -14.37
C PHE A 1210 -5.10 -49.16 -15.18
N VAL A 1211 -4.63 -47.92 -15.33
CA VAL A 1211 -5.24 -46.94 -16.24
C VAL A 1211 -5.26 -47.46 -17.67
N ARG A 1212 -4.15 -48.04 -18.17
CA ARG A 1212 -4.08 -48.63 -19.51
C ARG A 1212 -5.05 -49.81 -19.65
N VAL A 1213 -5.12 -50.67 -18.63
CA VAL A 1213 -6.07 -51.80 -18.61
C VAL A 1213 -7.51 -51.31 -18.69
N LEU A 1214 -7.90 -50.27 -17.94
CA LEU A 1214 -9.25 -49.69 -18.01
C LEU A 1214 -9.58 -49.16 -19.43
N ALA A 1215 -8.58 -48.60 -20.13
CA ALA A 1215 -8.75 -48.16 -21.51
C ALA A 1215 -8.85 -49.33 -22.51
N GLU A 1216 -8.01 -50.37 -22.38
CA GLU A 1216 -8.07 -51.58 -23.20
C GLU A 1216 -9.41 -52.30 -23.09
N GLN A 1217 -10.03 -52.21 -21.92
CA GLN A 1217 -11.29 -52.85 -21.58
C GLN A 1217 -12.52 -52.00 -21.92
N GLY A 1218 -12.31 -50.84 -22.54
CA GLY A 1218 -13.39 -49.97 -23.01
C GLY A 1218 -14.12 -49.19 -21.92
N VAL A 1219 -13.62 -49.16 -20.68
CA VAL A 1219 -14.17 -48.31 -19.60
C VAL A 1219 -13.78 -46.85 -19.84
N LEU A 1220 -12.56 -46.64 -20.32
CA LEU A 1220 -12.06 -45.33 -20.75
C LEU A 1220 -12.01 -45.34 -22.28
N THR A 1221 -12.81 -44.48 -22.92
CA THR A 1221 -13.03 -44.46 -24.38
C THR A 1221 -12.59 -43.13 -25.01
N GLU A 1222 -12.32 -43.16 -26.32
CA GLU A 1222 -11.99 -41.99 -27.17
C GLU A 1222 -10.92 -41.04 -26.61
N PRO A 1223 -9.62 -41.40 -26.66
CA PRO A 1223 -8.56 -40.51 -26.22
C PRO A 1223 -8.46 -39.29 -27.14
N LYS A 1224 -8.83 -38.11 -26.64
CA LYS A 1224 -8.40 -36.83 -27.25
C LYS A 1224 -7.03 -36.48 -26.68
N ILE A 1225 -6.01 -36.44 -27.54
CA ILE A 1225 -4.67 -36.00 -27.17
C ILE A 1225 -4.64 -34.48 -27.26
N ASN A 1226 -4.42 -33.82 -26.13
CA ASN A 1226 -4.12 -32.40 -26.10
C ASN A 1226 -2.75 -32.19 -25.47
N ALA A 1227 -1.73 -32.05 -26.33
CA ALA A 1227 -0.40 -31.55 -26.01
C ALA A 1227 0.19 -32.01 -24.65
N GLY A 1228 0.15 -33.31 -24.35
CA GLY A 1228 0.69 -33.83 -23.08
C GLY A 1228 -0.35 -34.28 -22.06
N THR A 1229 -1.65 -34.26 -22.37
CA THR A 1229 -2.71 -34.88 -21.56
C THR A 1229 -3.62 -35.72 -22.43
N ILE A 1230 -3.93 -36.93 -21.97
CA ILE A 1230 -4.89 -37.84 -22.61
C ILE A 1230 -6.22 -37.68 -21.89
N LEU A 1231 -7.22 -37.16 -22.60
CA LEU A 1231 -8.58 -37.06 -22.11
C LEU A 1231 -9.36 -38.30 -22.50
N TYR A 1232 -9.93 -39.01 -21.52
CA TYR A 1232 -10.79 -40.16 -21.72
C TYR A 1232 -12.24 -39.83 -21.37
N HIS A 1233 -13.17 -40.27 -22.22
CA HIS A 1233 -14.58 -40.34 -21.89
C HIS A 1233 -14.86 -41.62 -21.07
N VAL A 1234 -15.61 -41.50 -20.00
CA VAL A 1234 -15.90 -42.63 -19.11
C VAL A 1234 -17.16 -43.36 -19.60
N ASP A 1235 -17.01 -44.58 -20.08
CA ASP A 1235 -18.12 -45.48 -20.42
C ASP A 1235 -18.17 -46.68 -19.45
N THR A 1236 -18.86 -46.49 -18.33
CA THR A 1236 -19.02 -47.56 -17.32
C THR A 1236 -20.01 -48.66 -17.73
N SER A 1237 -20.57 -48.63 -18.94
CA SER A 1237 -21.50 -49.65 -19.43
C SER A 1237 -20.79 -50.85 -20.08
N ALA A 1238 -19.52 -50.68 -20.48
CA ALA A 1238 -18.72 -51.69 -21.16
C ALA A 1238 -18.20 -52.82 -20.24
N TRP A 1239 -18.15 -52.58 -18.92
CA TRP A 1239 -17.61 -53.49 -17.90
C TRP A 1239 -18.75 -54.16 -17.11
N ASN A 1240 -19.52 -54.99 -17.80
CA ASN A 1240 -20.58 -55.84 -17.22
C ASN A 1240 -20.47 -57.27 -17.75
#